data_AF-A0A935P3W7-F1
#
_entry.id   AF-A0A935P3W7-F1
#
_cell.length_a   1.000
_cell.length_b   1.000
_cell.length_c   1.000
_cell.angle_alpha   90.00
_cell.angle_beta   90.00
_cell.angle_gamma   90.00
#
_symmetry.space_group_name_H-M   'P 1'
#
loop_
_entity.id
_entity.type
_entity.pdbx_description
1 polymer ?
#
loop_
_entity_poly.entity_id
_entity_poly.type
_entity_poly.pdbx_seq_one_letter_code
_entity_poly.pdbx_strand_id
1 'polypeptide(L)'
;MEPAINTDLTSSVDLALPLFRDLGWYPDADNDLVPNSADLCIFVPDPAQTDTDGDHVGDACDDDDDGDGAADVNDNCRLANNPGQENLDGDEEGDACDADDDNDGVTDPSDNCPRSANAGQTDRNSDGVGDACDDEDNDGVVDANDNCPDDADATLADADGDGAGNVCDADDDNDSVTDTADNCPLVANAGQEDLDTDGIGDACEDDTDGDSIQNGSDNCPLIANAAQEDLDGDGAGDVCDSDDDADGIEDVADNCARTANPGQGNSDGDAEGDVCDADDDNDGVMDVADLCPLVPDSAQTNTDGDAEGDACDADDDNDTVADGADLCPLVADAAQTNTDGDAEGDACDGDDDNDSVADGADNCPLSANPTQGNSDGDAAGDVCDADDDNDGVTDSADNCPLVMNAAQEDADADGAGDVCDADDDNDGIQDGGDNCALIANAGQEDLDTDGIGDACDDDTDGDGVLDPADNCRRAANSGQEDLDTDGEGDTCDVDDDGDGVADTADNCARVANSSQTNTDADANGGDACDPDDDNDGVLDAADGCPLVSDPAQTNTDGDTNGGDACDLDDDNDFIPDSIDNCRLVVNSGQADADGDSAGDPCDTDDDNDTILDVADNCPLQASPDQTDSDADRQGDICDIDDDADGVLDTVDNCRLLANREQLDTDADNQGNACDIDDDNDSVTDTRDNCPLVGNGTQEDGDGDGIGDACDPVDDDGGGGGCCSTGKSSPAGSLLLVALVGLMTVRRRRRDALNAR
;
A
#
# COMPACT_ATOMS: atom_id res chain seq x y z
N MET A 1 90.96 -52.77 -53.07
CA MET A 1 92.31 -53.22 -52.68
C MET A 1 93.16 -53.19 -53.93
N GLU A 2 94.33 -52.53 -53.89
CA GLU A 2 95.44 -52.73 -54.83
C GLU A 2 96.16 -54.07 -54.50
N PRO A 3 97.28 -54.48 -55.16
CA PRO A 3 97.98 -53.98 -56.37
C PRO A 3 98.02 -55.06 -57.49
N ALA A 4 98.58 -54.91 -58.71
CA ALA A 4 99.69 -54.12 -59.29
C ALA A 4 101.13 -54.61 -58.97
N ILE A 5 102.12 -54.12 -59.74
CA ILE A 5 103.60 -54.33 -59.63
C ILE A 5 104.09 -55.67 -60.25
N ASN A 6 104.98 -55.80 -61.27
CA ASN A 6 106.15 -55.05 -61.84
C ASN A 6 107.52 -55.73 -61.50
N THR A 7 108.61 -55.34 -62.21
CA THR A 7 110.05 -55.68 -62.09
C THR A 7 110.56 -56.86 -62.93
N ASP A 8 111.78 -56.86 -63.52
CA ASP A 8 113.12 -56.52 -62.94
C ASP A 8 114.33 -57.16 -63.69
N LEU A 9 114.62 -56.71 -64.92
CA LEU A 9 115.91 -56.64 -65.67
C LEU A 9 117.19 -57.45 -65.32
N THR A 10 118.05 -57.60 -66.36
CA THR A 10 119.50 -57.94 -66.38
C THR A 10 119.87 -59.44 -66.25
N SER A 11 121.01 -59.95 -66.76
CA SER A 11 122.33 -59.29 -66.99
C SER A 11 123.12 -59.86 -68.18
N SER A 12 124.13 -59.09 -68.62
CA SER A 12 125.09 -59.40 -69.70
C SER A 12 126.45 -59.91 -69.16
N VAL A 13 127.42 -60.10 -70.08
CA VAL A 13 128.90 -59.83 -69.97
C VAL A 13 129.87 -61.01 -70.23
N ASP A 14 130.73 -60.81 -71.25
CA ASP A 14 132.10 -61.29 -71.54
C ASP A 14 132.53 -62.78 -71.76
N LEU A 15 132.88 -63.05 -73.04
CA LEU A 15 134.24 -63.23 -73.58
C LEU A 15 135.16 -64.46 -73.24
N ALA A 16 135.63 -65.08 -74.35
CA ALA A 16 136.96 -65.70 -74.58
C ALA A 16 137.20 -67.24 -74.41
N LEU A 17 137.78 -67.81 -75.49
CA LEU A 17 138.26 -69.18 -75.79
C LEU A 17 139.66 -69.48 -75.16
N PRO A 18 140.23 -70.75 -75.12
CA PRO A 18 140.25 -71.71 -76.25
C PRO A 18 140.46 -73.26 -76.06
N LEU A 19 140.18 -73.99 -77.15
CA LEU A 19 140.86 -75.22 -77.70
C LEU A 19 140.97 -76.54 -76.89
N PHE A 20 140.32 -77.62 -77.38
CA PHE A 20 140.93 -78.73 -78.16
C PHE A 20 139.84 -79.63 -78.81
N ARG A 21 140.18 -80.66 -79.61
CA ARG A 21 139.26 -81.24 -80.63
C ARG A 21 139.40 -82.76 -80.90
N ASP A 22 138.36 -83.29 -81.57
CA ASP A 22 138.27 -84.47 -82.48
C ASP A 22 137.78 -85.84 -81.94
N LEU A 23 136.95 -86.49 -82.78
CA LEU A 23 136.26 -87.80 -82.68
C LEU A 23 135.10 -87.90 -81.63
N GLY A 24 133.81 -87.91 -82.01
CA GLY A 24 133.21 -87.78 -83.35
C GLY A 24 131.92 -88.58 -83.57
N TRP A 25 131.03 -88.66 -82.58
CA TRP A 25 129.66 -89.20 -82.74
C TRP A 25 128.68 -88.06 -82.46
N TYR A 26 127.70 -87.87 -83.34
CA TYR A 26 126.51 -87.06 -83.09
C TYR A 26 125.37 -88.01 -82.70
N PRO A 27 124.48 -87.62 -81.77
CA PRO A 27 123.21 -88.30 -81.60
C PRO A 27 122.36 -88.22 -82.87
N ASP A 28 121.67 -89.33 -83.10
CA ASP A 28 120.56 -89.59 -84.00
C ASP A 28 119.68 -90.50 -83.11
N ALA A 29 118.43 -90.11 -82.87
CA ALA A 29 117.63 -90.58 -81.72
C ALA A 29 116.50 -91.55 -82.09
N ASP A 30 116.03 -91.50 -83.33
CA ASP A 30 114.92 -92.26 -83.90
C ASP A 30 115.37 -93.18 -85.06
N ASN A 31 116.54 -92.91 -85.64
CA ASN A 31 117.22 -93.61 -86.73
C ASN A 31 116.61 -93.42 -88.14
N ASP A 32 116.10 -92.22 -88.44
CA ASP A 32 115.71 -91.82 -89.80
C ASP A 32 116.91 -91.55 -90.75
N LEU A 33 118.07 -91.16 -90.19
CA LEU A 33 119.39 -90.80 -90.77
C LEU A 33 119.75 -89.30 -90.81
N VAL A 34 118.87 -88.41 -90.34
CA VAL A 34 119.13 -87.01 -90.04
C VAL A 34 119.65 -86.89 -88.59
N PRO A 35 120.64 -86.03 -88.30
CA PRO A 35 121.15 -85.87 -86.94
C PRO A 35 120.34 -84.80 -86.18
N ASN A 36 120.06 -85.05 -84.89
CA ASN A 36 119.24 -84.24 -83.93
C ASN A 36 119.52 -82.72 -83.81
N SER A 37 120.45 -82.18 -84.60
CA SER A 37 120.79 -80.75 -84.70
C SER A 37 120.33 -80.08 -86.00
N ALA A 38 119.66 -80.83 -86.89
CA ALA A 38 119.18 -80.40 -88.20
C ALA A 38 118.01 -81.30 -88.66
N ASP A 39 117.19 -81.65 -87.69
CA ASP A 39 116.21 -82.75 -87.64
C ASP A 39 114.97 -82.09 -87.01
N LEU A 40 113.89 -81.95 -87.80
CA LEU A 40 112.67 -81.25 -87.43
C LEU A 40 111.83 -82.10 -86.45
N CYS A 41 111.77 -83.42 -86.69
CA CYS A 41 111.01 -84.36 -85.89
C CYS A 41 111.89 -85.31 -85.07
N ILE A 42 112.68 -84.75 -84.15
CA ILE A 42 113.74 -85.36 -83.29
C ILE A 42 113.45 -86.76 -82.66
N PHE A 43 112.21 -87.23 -82.65
CA PHE A 43 111.79 -88.54 -82.15
C PHE A 43 110.82 -89.33 -83.07
N VAL A 44 110.53 -88.85 -84.28
CA VAL A 44 109.53 -89.39 -85.22
C VAL A 44 110.10 -89.39 -86.66
N PRO A 45 110.46 -90.57 -87.23
CA PRO A 45 111.25 -90.63 -88.47
C PRO A 45 110.64 -89.98 -89.71
N ASP A 46 111.19 -88.81 -90.10
CA ASP A 46 110.78 -88.01 -91.26
C ASP A 46 111.94 -87.73 -92.27
N PRO A 47 112.44 -88.73 -93.03
CA PRO A 47 113.57 -88.54 -93.97
C PRO A 47 113.34 -87.57 -95.15
N ALA A 48 112.17 -86.92 -95.20
CA ALA A 48 111.83 -85.87 -96.14
C ALA A 48 112.07 -84.45 -95.58
N GLN A 49 111.92 -84.26 -94.26
CA GLN A 49 112.03 -82.96 -93.58
C GLN A 49 111.18 -81.88 -94.29
N THR A 50 109.88 -82.17 -94.44
CA THR A 50 108.89 -81.22 -94.96
C THR A 50 108.25 -80.46 -93.79
N ASP A 51 107.92 -79.20 -94.06
CA ASP A 51 107.76 -78.08 -93.13
C ASP A 51 106.94 -77.05 -93.93
N THR A 52 105.61 -77.12 -93.80
CA THR A 52 104.67 -76.47 -94.74
C THR A 52 104.40 -75.01 -94.36
N ASP A 53 104.28 -74.68 -93.07
CA ASP A 53 104.17 -73.29 -92.57
C ASP A 53 105.53 -72.57 -92.47
N GLY A 54 106.60 -73.29 -92.10
CA GLY A 54 107.95 -72.76 -91.87
C GLY A 54 108.36 -72.57 -90.39
N ASP A 55 107.64 -73.12 -89.42
CA ASP A 55 107.91 -73.06 -87.96
C ASP A 55 109.29 -73.64 -87.59
N HIS A 56 109.73 -74.66 -88.32
CA HIS A 56 110.88 -75.56 -88.05
C HIS A 56 110.59 -76.74 -87.09
N VAL A 57 109.32 -77.03 -86.80
CA VAL A 57 108.80 -78.42 -86.71
C VAL A 57 108.60 -78.94 -88.16
N GLY A 58 108.03 -80.12 -88.37
CA GLY A 58 107.74 -80.63 -89.71
C GLY A 58 106.51 -81.53 -89.75
N ASP A 59 105.86 -81.63 -90.92
CA ASP A 59 104.53 -82.24 -91.18
C ASP A 59 104.32 -83.67 -90.60
N ALA A 60 105.41 -84.36 -90.26
CA ALA A 60 105.39 -85.71 -89.69
C ALA A 60 105.21 -85.74 -88.16
N CYS A 61 105.32 -84.59 -87.49
CA CYS A 61 105.24 -84.44 -86.05
C CYS A 61 104.69 -83.09 -85.56
N ASP A 62 104.21 -82.22 -86.46
CA ASP A 62 103.36 -81.11 -86.06
C ASP A 62 101.97 -81.61 -85.64
N ASP A 63 101.22 -80.72 -84.97
CA ASP A 63 99.78 -80.85 -84.71
C ASP A 63 98.97 -79.89 -85.61
N ASP A 64 99.60 -79.07 -86.47
CA ASP A 64 99.02 -78.03 -87.36
C ASP A 64 99.95 -77.82 -88.59
N ASP A 65 99.84 -78.66 -89.63
CA ASP A 65 100.83 -78.75 -90.74
C ASP A 65 101.15 -77.41 -91.45
N ASP A 66 100.16 -76.54 -91.67
CA ASP A 66 100.33 -75.29 -92.45
C ASP A 66 100.15 -73.97 -91.69
N GLY A 67 99.90 -74.03 -90.37
CA GLY A 67 99.96 -72.89 -89.47
C GLY A 67 98.75 -71.94 -89.54
N ASP A 68 97.59 -72.45 -89.97
CA ASP A 68 96.33 -71.71 -90.05
C ASP A 68 95.68 -71.52 -88.67
N GLY A 69 95.92 -72.46 -87.74
CA GLY A 69 95.31 -72.53 -86.41
C GLY A 69 94.29 -73.67 -86.23
N ALA A 70 93.92 -74.37 -87.30
CA ALA A 70 93.12 -75.59 -87.32
C ALA A 70 94.05 -76.81 -87.27
N ALA A 71 94.14 -77.42 -86.09
CA ALA A 71 94.95 -78.61 -85.92
C ALA A 71 94.42 -79.80 -86.77
N ASP A 72 95.13 -80.11 -87.86
CA ASP A 72 95.40 -81.39 -88.55
C ASP A 72 94.29 -82.46 -88.62
N VAL A 73 93.76 -82.82 -87.45
CA VAL A 73 92.69 -83.81 -87.24
C VAL A 73 91.28 -83.21 -87.33
N ASN A 74 91.18 -81.88 -87.49
CA ASN A 74 89.95 -81.13 -87.72
C ASN A 74 90.09 -80.13 -88.88
N ASP A 75 91.15 -80.27 -89.68
CA ASP A 75 91.42 -79.41 -90.85
C ASP A 75 90.97 -80.12 -92.13
N ASN A 76 90.04 -79.51 -92.86
CA ASN A 76 89.53 -80.01 -94.15
C ASN A 76 90.42 -79.65 -95.35
N CYS A 77 91.41 -78.77 -95.19
CA CYS A 77 92.39 -78.38 -96.19
C CYS A 77 93.83 -78.36 -95.65
N ARG A 78 94.24 -79.36 -94.85
CA ARG A 78 95.54 -79.63 -94.15
C ARG A 78 96.89 -79.14 -94.74
N LEU A 79 96.94 -78.67 -95.99
CA LEU A 79 98.15 -78.15 -96.67
C LEU A 79 97.86 -76.84 -97.46
N ALA A 80 96.77 -76.13 -97.15
CA ALA A 80 96.20 -75.01 -97.92
C ALA A 80 95.45 -73.94 -97.09
N ASN A 81 95.87 -73.65 -95.85
CA ASN A 81 95.61 -72.46 -95.03
C ASN A 81 94.23 -71.79 -95.20
N ASN A 82 93.24 -72.28 -94.46
CA ASN A 82 91.85 -71.81 -94.50
C ASN A 82 91.22 -71.65 -93.10
N PRO A 83 91.65 -70.68 -92.26
CA PRO A 83 91.31 -70.63 -90.82
C PRO A 83 89.81 -70.51 -90.46
N GLY A 84 88.95 -70.28 -91.45
CA GLY A 84 87.49 -70.32 -91.31
C GLY A 84 86.89 -71.72 -91.41
N GLN A 85 87.62 -72.69 -91.99
CA GLN A 85 87.20 -74.06 -92.25
C GLN A 85 85.85 -74.11 -92.99
N GLU A 86 85.71 -73.24 -94.00
CA GLU A 86 84.54 -73.19 -94.88
C GLU A 86 84.48 -74.49 -95.72
N ASN A 87 83.27 -75.04 -95.80
CA ASN A 87 82.86 -76.26 -96.48
C ASN A 87 81.35 -76.07 -96.71
N LEU A 88 80.99 -75.71 -97.93
CA LEU A 88 79.64 -75.23 -98.28
C LEU A 88 78.68 -76.38 -98.60
N ASP A 89 79.14 -77.45 -99.26
CA ASP A 89 78.30 -78.58 -99.66
C ASP A 89 78.12 -79.67 -98.57
N GLY A 90 79.09 -79.84 -97.67
CA GLY A 90 79.15 -80.87 -96.63
C GLY A 90 80.11 -82.04 -96.87
N ASP A 91 81.08 -81.96 -97.78
CA ASP A 91 82.05 -83.02 -98.16
C ASP A 91 83.18 -83.26 -97.10
N GLU A 92 84.23 -84.02 -97.44
CA GLU A 92 85.46 -84.23 -96.64
C GLU A 92 86.60 -83.25 -97.02
N GLU A 93 86.54 -82.55 -98.16
CA GLU A 93 87.44 -81.44 -98.56
C GLU A 93 86.84 -80.07 -98.11
N GLY A 94 87.40 -78.91 -98.49
CA GLY A 94 86.84 -77.60 -98.09
C GLY A 94 87.05 -76.51 -99.14
N ASP A 95 86.28 -75.42 -99.10
CA ASP A 95 86.18 -74.37 -100.16
C ASP A 95 87.54 -73.75 -100.56
N ALA A 96 88.59 -73.88 -99.73
CA ALA A 96 89.93 -73.40 -100.05
C ALA A 96 90.79 -74.40 -100.87
N CYS A 97 90.35 -75.65 -100.97
CA CYS A 97 91.05 -76.74 -101.63
C CYS A 97 90.17 -77.59 -102.58
N ASP A 98 88.84 -77.48 -102.51
CA ASP A 98 87.90 -78.01 -103.51
C ASP A 98 87.96 -77.18 -104.83
N ALA A 99 87.07 -77.50 -105.76
CA ALA A 99 86.90 -76.85 -107.06
C ALA A 99 85.48 -77.01 -107.64
N ASP A 100 84.47 -77.26 -106.78
CA ASP A 100 83.03 -77.33 -107.09
C ASP A 100 82.27 -76.98 -105.77
N ASP A 101 82.54 -75.79 -105.19
CA ASP A 101 82.20 -75.39 -103.80
C ASP A 101 80.78 -75.74 -103.31
N ASP A 102 79.76 -75.69 -104.17
CA ASP A 102 78.36 -76.02 -103.82
C ASP A 102 77.86 -77.39 -104.34
N ASN A 103 78.73 -78.12 -105.05
CA ASN A 103 78.55 -79.47 -105.59
C ASN A 103 77.30 -79.63 -106.49
N ASP A 104 76.93 -78.58 -107.24
CA ASP A 104 75.93 -78.71 -108.32
C ASP A 104 76.46 -79.54 -109.51
N GLY A 105 77.78 -79.59 -109.67
CA GLY A 105 78.50 -80.26 -110.75
C GLY A 105 79.05 -79.31 -111.83
N VAL A 106 79.14 -78.02 -111.53
CA VAL A 106 79.79 -76.98 -112.35
C VAL A 106 80.87 -76.29 -111.53
N THR A 107 82.09 -76.81 -111.61
CA THR A 107 83.31 -76.21 -111.02
C THR A 107 83.34 -74.68 -111.10
N ASP A 108 83.59 -74.00 -109.97
CA ASP A 108 83.54 -72.55 -109.76
C ASP A 108 84.20 -71.67 -110.86
N PRO A 109 85.31 -72.04 -111.54
CA PRO A 109 85.87 -71.23 -112.64
C PRO A 109 85.03 -71.25 -113.92
N SER A 110 83.89 -71.96 -113.93
CA SER A 110 82.91 -72.07 -115.01
C SER A 110 81.47 -71.79 -114.56
N ASP A 111 81.27 -71.42 -113.29
CA ASP A 111 79.98 -71.19 -112.66
C ASP A 111 79.63 -69.69 -112.64
N ASN A 112 78.35 -69.35 -112.81
CA ASN A 112 77.81 -68.00 -112.64
C ASN A 112 77.16 -67.74 -111.27
N CYS A 113 77.01 -68.75 -110.41
CA CYS A 113 76.73 -68.63 -108.98
C CYS A 113 77.61 -69.55 -108.11
N PRO A 114 78.96 -69.36 -108.05
CA PRO A 114 79.94 -70.27 -107.41
C PRO A 114 79.74 -70.70 -105.93
N ARG A 115 78.67 -70.28 -105.26
CA ARG A 115 78.33 -70.63 -103.87
C ARG A 115 76.81 -70.82 -103.66
N SER A 116 76.05 -71.08 -104.72
CA SER A 116 74.57 -71.14 -104.74
C SER A 116 74.05 -72.08 -105.85
N ALA A 117 74.16 -73.38 -105.60
CA ALA A 117 73.95 -74.49 -106.54
C ALA A 117 72.81 -74.29 -107.56
N ASN A 118 73.17 -74.07 -108.84
CA ASN A 118 72.21 -73.62 -109.86
C ASN A 118 72.07 -74.53 -111.10
N ALA A 119 73.03 -75.43 -111.37
CA ALA A 119 73.25 -76.53 -112.35
C ALA A 119 72.71 -76.42 -113.79
N GLY A 120 71.59 -75.75 -113.97
CA GLY A 120 71.08 -75.27 -115.25
C GLY A 120 71.83 -74.04 -115.77
N GLN A 121 72.61 -73.34 -114.93
CA GLN A 121 73.42 -72.16 -115.29
C GLN A 121 72.57 -71.13 -116.06
N THR A 122 71.43 -70.78 -115.45
CA THR A 122 70.49 -69.81 -115.99
C THR A 122 70.95 -68.40 -115.68
N ASP A 123 70.99 -67.59 -116.74
CA ASP A 123 71.36 -66.18 -116.76
C ASP A 123 70.39 -65.50 -117.75
N ARG A 124 69.49 -64.68 -117.21
CA ARG A 124 68.34 -64.10 -117.92
C ARG A 124 68.62 -62.73 -118.52
N ASN A 125 69.37 -61.89 -117.81
CA ASN A 125 69.79 -60.55 -118.24
C ASN A 125 71.02 -60.62 -119.19
N SER A 126 71.78 -61.71 -119.14
CA SER A 126 73.04 -61.96 -119.87
C SER A 126 74.21 -61.07 -119.43
N ASP A 127 74.29 -60.77 -118.13
CA ASP A 127 75.35 -59.96 -117.52
C ASP A 127 76.60 -60.80 -117.13
N GLY A 128 76.40 -61.97 -116.55
CA GLY A 128 77.46 -62.87 -116.05
C GLY A 128 77.23 -63.48 -114.66
N VAL A 129 76.25 -62.99 -113.90
CA VAL A 129 75.66 -63.63 -112.70
C VAL A 129 74.59 -64.64 -113.15
N GLY A 130 73.94 -65.37 -112.24
CA GLY A 130 72.85 -66.29 -112.57
C GLY A 130 71.59 -66.07 -111.75
N ASP A 131 70.42 -66.41 -112.32
CA ASP A 131 69.05 -66.28 -111.76
C ASP A 131 68.85 -66.86 -110.32
N ALA A 132 69.86 -67.52 -109.74
CA ALA A 132 69.85 -68.11 -108.39
C ALA A 132 70.67 -67.30 -107.34
N CYS A 133 71.43 -66.30 -107.79
CA CYS A 133 72.27 -65.43 -106.97
C CYS A 133 72.34 -63.98 -107.50
N ASP A 134 71.50 -63.65 -108.48
CA ASP A 134 71.32 -62.28 -108.99
C ASP A 134 70.59 -61.42 -107.96
N ASP A 135 70.99 -60.17 -107.90
CA ASP A 135 70.62 -59.15 -106.91
C ASP A 135 70.81 -57.80 -107.64
N GLU A 136 69.83 -57.44 -108.47
CA GLU A 136 70.00 -56.40 -109.50
C GLU A 136 70.16 -54.97 -108.94
N ASP A 137 69.73 -54.70 -107.69
CA ASP A 137 69.89 -53.40 -106.99
C ASP A 137 70.90 -53.38 -105.82
N ASN A 138 71.31 -54.56 -105.32
CA ASN A 138 72.33 -54.80 -104.29
C ASN A 138 71.89 -54.48 -102.84
N ASP A 139 70.61 -54.71 -102.50
CA ASP A 139 70.15 -54.63 -101.10
C ASP A 139 70.47 -55.89 -100.25
N GLY A 140 70.64 -57.05 -100.89
CA GLY A 140 70.87 -58.36 -100.26
C GLY A 140 69.72 -59.38 -100.34
N VAL A 141 68.60 -59.04 -101.00
CA VAL A 141 67.54 -59.96 -101.41
C VAL A 141 67.69 -60.26 -102.90
N VAL A 142 67.73 -61.55 -103.27
CA VAL A 142 67.78 -61.95 -104.69
C VAL A 142 66.44 -61.69 -105.38
N ASP A 143 66.44 -61.20 -106.62
CA ASP A 143 65.24 -60.74 -107.36
C ASP A 143 64.14 -61.81 -107.58
N ALA A 144 64.42 -63.07 -107.27
CA ALA A 144 63.43 -64.15 -107.23
C ALA A 144 62.54 -64.16 -105.96
N ASN A 145 62.92 -63.42 -104.90
CA ASN A 145 62.19 -63.32 -103.63
C ASN A 145 61.81 -61.88 -103.23
N ASP A 146 62.31 -60.89 -103.97
CA ASP A 146 62.08 -59.48 -103.74
C ASP A 146 60.71 -59.00 -104.31
N ASN A 147 60.07 -58.05 -103.63
CA ASN A 147 58.85 -57.36 -104.08
C ASN A 147 59.13 -56.02 -104.79
N CYS A 148 60.35 -55.48 -104.74
CA CYS A 148 60.83 -54.35 -105.56
C CYS A 148 62.17 -54.59 -106.31
N PRO A 149 62.32 -55.61 -107.20
CA PRO A 149 63.58 -56.02 -107.88
C PRO A 149 64.42 -55.01 -108.69
N ASP A 150 64.04 -53.73 -108.73
CA ASP A 150 64.76 -52.63 -109.39
C ASP A 150 65.11 -51.48 -108.39
N ASP A 151 64.63 -51.53 -107.12
CA ASP A 151 64.45 -50.37 -106.23
C ASP A 151 64.69 -50.62 -104.70
N ALA A 152 65.53 -51.59 -104.31
CA ALA A 152 66.24 -51.74 -103.03
C ALA A 152 65.46 -51.48 -101.71
N ASP A 153 64.75 -52.51 -101.21
CA ASP A 153 64.25 -52.58 -99.82
C ASP A 153 64.45 -53.98 -99.17
N ALA A 154 65.59 -54.15 -98.52
CA ALA A 154 65.91 -55.36 -97.77
C ALA A 154 65.00 -55.62 -96.54
N THR A 155 63.99 -54.79 -96.28
CA THR A 155 62.92 -55.07 -95.31
C THR A 155 61.71 -55.79 -95.91
N LEU A 156 61.54 -55.73 -97.24
CA LEU A 156 60.38 -56.24 -97.99
C LEU A 156 59.06 -55.73 -97.39
N ALA A 157 58.98 -54.42 -97.18
CA ALA A 157 57.77 -53.78 -96.71
C ALA A 157 56.65 -53.92 -97.76
N ASP A 158 55.47 -54.32 -97.30
CA ASP A 158 54.24 -54.56 -98.07
C ASP A 158 53.07 -54.25 -97.11
N ALA A 159 52.60 -53.01 -97.10
CA ALA A 159 51.67 -52.52 -96.06
C ALA A 159 50.20 -52.91 -96.32
N ASP A 160 49.79 -53.07 -97.57
CA ASP A 160 48.43 -53.52 -97.94
C ASP A 160 48.32 -55.05 -98.19
N GLY A 161 49.41 -55.70 -98.60
CA GLY A 161 49.45 -57.12 -98.97
C GLY A 161 49.16 -57.43 -100.44
N ASP A 162 49.28 -56.47 -101.38
CA ASP A 162 49.16 -56.69 -102.84
C ASP A 162 50.31 -57.56 -103.37
N GLY A 163 51.53 -57.31 -102.88
CA GLY A 163 52.76 -57.98 -103.29
C GLY A 163 53.67 -57.18 -104.24
N ALA A 164 53.38 -55.89 -104.46
CA ALA A 164 54.43 -54.89 -104.62
C ALA A 164 55.10 -54.60 -103.25
N GLY A 165 56.09 -53.72 -103.22
CA GLY A 165 56.64 -53.21 -101.97
C GLY A 165 56.57 -51.69 -101.86
N ASN A 166 56.60 -51.17 -100.63
CA ASN A 166 56.40 -49.75 -100.32
C ASN A 166 57.40 -48.78 -100.99
N VAL A 167 58.50 -49.28 -101.56
CA VAL A 167 59.48 -48.44 -102.30
C VAL A 167 59.13 -48.35 -103.80
N CYS A 168 58.30 -49.25 -104.32
CA CYS A 168 57.95 -49.36 -105.73
C CYS A 168 56.43 -49.34 -106.04
N ASP A 169 55.55 -49.28 -105.04
CA ASP A 169 54.14 -48.88 -105.23
C ASP A 169 53.97 -47.34 -105.28
N ALA A 170 52.73 -46.86 -105.27
CA ALA A 170 52.33 -45.45 -105.27
C ALA A 170 50.94 -45.21 -104.63
N ASP A 171 50.45 -46.17 -103.85
CA ASP A 171 49.21 -46.18 -103.04
C ASP A 171 49.45 -47.21 -101.91
N ASP A 172 50.49 -46.99 -101.10
CA ASP A 172 51.16 -47.95 -100.19
C ASP A 172 50.24 -48.79 -99.27
N ASP A 173 49.08 -48.28 -98.86
CA ASP A 173 48.07 -48.98 -98.06
C ASP A 173 46.73 -49.24 -98.81
N ASN A 174 46.70 -48.88 -100.09
CA ASN A 174 45.62 -49.09 -101.07
C ASN A 174 44.27 -48.45 -100.71
N ASP A 175 44.27 -47.33 -99.99
CA ASP A 175 43.03 -46.61 -99.64
C ASP A 175 42.39 -45.84 -100.81
N SER A 176 43.15 -45.62 -101.89
CA SER A 176 42.88 -44.79 -103.09
C SER A 176 43.45 -43.35 -103.07
N VAL A 177 44.31 -43.00 -102.11
CA VAL A 177 45.06 -41.73 -102.06
C VAL A 177 46.55 -42.02 -102.11
N THR A 178 47.16 -41.74 -103.27
CA THR A 178 48.61 -41.93 -103.48
C THR A 178 49.44 -41.19 -102.44
N ASP A 179 50.43 -41.86 -101.83
CA ASP A 179 51.40 -41.39 -100.82
C ASP A 179 51.97 -39.97 -101.05
N THR A 180 52.14 -39.54 -102.30
CA THR A 180 52.55 -38.14 -102.62
C THR A 180 51.51 -37.04 -102.31
N ALA A 181 50.30 -37.43 -101.90
CA ALA A 181 49.17 -36.57 -101.58
C ALA A 181 48.39 -37.01 -100.31
N ASP A 182 48.80 -38.13 -99.71
CA ASP A 182 48.29 -38.67 -98.47
C ASP A 182 49.00 -38.03 -97.26
N ASN A 183 48.32 -37.99 -96.12
CA ASN A 183 48.83 -37.59 -94.81
C ASN A 183 49.07 -38.78 -93.86
N CYS A 184 48.61 -39.98 -94.20
CA CYS A 184 48.97 -41.24 -93.52
C CYS A 184 49.43 -42.38 -94.46
N PRO A 185 50.53 -42.23 -95.26
CA PRO A 185 51.01 -43.17 -96.30
C PRO A 185 51.20 -44.67 -95.99
N LEU A 186 50.84 -45.16 -94.80
CA LEU A 186 50.99 -46.55 -94.35
C LEU A 186 49.77 -47.02 -93.51
N VAL A 187 48.71 -46.21 -93.42
CA VAL A 187 47.56 -46.39 -92.51
C VAL A 187 46.26 -45.82 -93.10
N ALA A 188 45.71 -46.54 -94.09
CA ALA A 188 44.52 -46.22 -94.89
C ALA A 188 43.45 -45.34 -94.21
N ASN A 189 43.34 -44.08 -94.65
CA ASN A 189 42.53 -43.02 -94.02
C ASN A 189 41.73 -42.12 -94.99
N ALA A 190 41.36 -42.63 -96.17
CA ALA A 190 40.73 -42.06 -97.38
C ALA A 190 39.71 -40.88 -97.32
N GLY A 191 39.33 -40.38 -96.15
CA GLY A 191 38.75 -39.06 -95.95
C GLY A 191 39.79 -37.93 -95.84
N GLN A 192 41.06 -38.25 -95.56
CA GLN A 192 42.14 -37.36 -95.16
C GLN A 192 41.73 -36.41 -94.03
N GLU A 193 41.15 -36.97 -92.97
CA GLU A 193 40.99 -36.25 -91.71
C GLU A 193 42.36 -35.82 -91.14
N ASP A 194 42.41 -34.57 -90.69
CA ASP A 194 43.56 -33.77 -90.29
C ASP A 194 43.00 -32.60 -89.45
N LEU A 195 42.87 -32.80 -88.13
CA LEU A 195 42.13 -31.88 -87.25
C LEU A 195 42.96 -30.64 -86.85
N ASP A 196 44.24 -30.79 -86.50
CA ASP A 196 45.12 -29.67 -86.11
C ASP A 196 45.70 -28.89 -87.31
N THR A 197 45.80 -29.53 -88.49
CA THR A 197 46.36 -29.03 -89.76
C THR A 197 47.90 -28.93 -89.85
N ASP A 198 48.64 -29.79 -89.11
CA ASP A 198 50.07 -30.08 -89.27
C ASP A 198 50.39 -30.65 -90.66
N GLY A 199 49.59 -31.63 -91.10
CA GLY A 199 49.79 -32.39 -92.35
C GLY A 199 50.18 -33.86 -92.17
N ILE A 200 50.24 -34.35 -90.93
CA ILE A 200 49.94 -35.75 -90.57
C ILE A 200 48.40 -35.92 -90.59
N GLY A 201 47.86 -37.13 -90.40
CA GLY A 201 46.42 -37.37 -90.34
C GLY A 201 45.96 -38.09 -89.08
N ASP A 202 44.70 -37.86 -88.69
CA ASP A 202 44.05 -38.39 -87.48
C ASP A 202 44.22 -39.92 -87.30
N ALA A 203 44.42 -40.67 -88.39
CA ALA A 203 44.56 -42.13 -88.39
C ALA A 203 45.97 -42.64 -88.04
N CYS A 204 47.00 -41.80 -88.16
CA CYS A 204 48.41 -42.13 -87.91
C CYS A 204 49.09 -41.20 -86.90
N GLU A 205 48.34 -40.24 -86.34
CA GLU A 205 48.75 -39.30 -85.30
C GLU A 205 48.54 -39.86 -83.87
N ASP A 206 49.41 -39.44 -82.94
CA ASP A 206 49.30 -39.74 -81.50
C ASP A 206 48.69 -38.58 -80.67
N ASP A 207 48.41 -37.42 -81.25
CA ASP A 207 48.07 -36.11 -80.63
C ASP A 207 47.18 -35.31 -81.63
N THR A 208 45.88 -35.61 -81.69
CA THR A 208 45.03 -35.30 -82.87
C THR A 208 44.56 -33.85 -82.96
N ASP A 209 44.63 -33.06 -81.89
CA ASP A 209 44.28 -31.62 -81.94
C ASP A 209 45.47 -30.67 -81.71
N GLY A 210 46.68 -31.21 -81.56
CA GLY A 210 47.95 -30.48 -81.56
C GLY A 210 48.24 -29.73 -80.26
N ASP A 211 47.59 -30.06 -79.15
CA ASP A 211 47.76 -29.36 -77.87
C ASP A 211 49.08 -29.72 -77.13
N SER A 212 49.77 -30.77 -77.58
CA SER A 212 50.97 -31.40 -76.99
C SER A 212 50.73 -32.48 -75.91
N ILE A 213 49.51 -32.98 -75.75
CA ILE A 213 49.13 -34.16 -74.96
C ILE A 213 48.72 -35.29 -75.90
N GLN A 214 49.23 -36.50 -75.66
CA GLN A 214 48.90 -37.64 -76.53
C GLN A 214 47.48 -38.16 -76.28
N ASN A 215 46.74 -38.49 -77.34
CA ASN A 215 45.38 -39.05 -77.39
C ASN A 215 45.07 -40.15 -76.35
N GLY A 216 46.08 -40.93 -75.95
CA GLY A 216 45.96 -42.00 -74.95
C GLY A 216 46.18 -41.56 -73.49
N SER A 217 46.32 -40.27 -73.24
CA SER A 217 46.49 -39.63 -71.92
C SER A 217 45.81 -38.26 -71.82
N ASP A 218 45.28 -37.76 -72.94
CA ASP A 218 44.44 -36.59 -73.07
C ASP A 218 42.99 -36.89 -72.63
N ASN A 219 42.39 -35.97 -71.88
CA ASN A 219 40.98 -36.03 -71.46
C ASN A 219 40.00 -35.40 -72.47
N CYS A 220 40.47 -34.63 -73.46
CA CYS A 220 39.69 -34.10 -74.58
C CYS A 220 40.34 -34.31 -75.97
N PRO A 221 40.57 -35.55 -76.47
CA PRO A 221 41.36 -35.88 -77.70
C PRO A 221 40.90 -35.35 -79.07
N LEU A 222 40.04 -34.33 -79.10
CA LEU A 222 39.49 -33.66 -80.28
C LEU A 222 39.22 -32.15 -80.02
N ILE A 223 39.59 -31.60 -78.86
CA ILE A 223 39.37 -30.20 -78.44
C ILE A 223 40.54 -29.71 -77.56
N ALA A 224 41.60 -29.24 -78.22
CA ALA A 224 42.89 -28.83 -77.62
C ALA A 224 42.79 -28.04 -76.31
N ASN A 225 43.29 -28.62 -75.21
CA ASN A 225 43.05 -28.13 -73.85
C ASN A 225 44.26 -28.27 -72.89
N ALA A 226 45.48 -28.02 -73.35
CA ALA A 226 46.80 -28.34 -72.74
C ALA A 226 47.06 -27.94 -71.25
N ALA A 227 46.09 -27.36 -70.56
CA ALA A 227 46.02 -27.31 -69.10
C ALA A 227 45.56 -28.66 -68.47
N GLN A 228 44.76 -29.46 -69.20
CA GLN A 228 44.09 -30.69 -68.76
C GLN A 228 43.34 -30.44 -67.44
N GLU A 229 42.44 -29.46 -67.47
CA GLU A 229 41.45 -29.26 -66.41
C GLU A 229 40.40 -30.39 -66.51
N ASP A 230 40.07 -30.94 -65.34
CA ASP A 230 39.24 -32.13 -65.05
C ASP A 230 38.70 -31.88 -63.64
N LEU A 231 37.59 -31.13 -63.56
CA LEU A 231 37.10 -30.53 -62.32
C LEU A 231 36.39 -31.55 -61.39
N ASP A 232 35.58 -32.46 -61.94
CA ASP A 232 34.90 -33.51 -61.16
C ASP A 232 35.79 -34.75 -60.91
N GLY A 233 36.66 -35.12 -61.87
CA GLY A 233 37.50 -36.31 -61.85
C GLY A 233 36.95 -37.54 -62.60
N ASP A 234 35.97 -37.38 -63.50
CA ASP A 234 35.45 -38.44 -64.40
C ASP A 234 36.53 -38.93 -65.37
N GLY A 235 37.29 -38.00 -65.95
CA GLY A 235 38.31 -38.24 -66.98
C GLY A 235 37.92 -37.79 -68.40
N ALA A 236 36.80 -37.10 -68.56
CA ALA A 236 36.68 -36.02 -69.54
C ALA A 236 37.40 -34.75 -69.03
N GLY A 237 37.20 -33.60 -69.68
CA GLY A 237 37.77 -32.33 -69.24
C GLY A 237 36.92 -31.13 -69.62
N ASP A 238 37.14 -30.02 -68.91
CA ASP A 238 36.31 -28.80 -68.83
C ASP A 238 36.09 -28.02 -70.17
N VAL A 239 36.45 -28.59 -71.32
CA VAL A 239 36.16 -28.05 -72.66
C VAL A 239 35.40 -29.02 -73.57
N CYS A 240 35.27 -30.28 -73.16
CA CYS A 240 34.64 -31.36 -73.91
C CYS A 240 33.65 -32.20 -73.08
N ASP A 241 33.57 -31.98 -71.77
CA ASP A 241 32.46 -32.43 -70.94
C ASP A 241 31.17 -31.63 -71.24
N SER A 242 30.16 -31.85 -70.40
CA SER A 242 28.81 -31.30 -70.50
C SER A 242 28.10 -31.16 -69.13
N ASP A 243 28.81 -31.48 -68.03
CA ASP A 243 28.38 -31.44 -66.62
C ASP A 243 29.67 -31.23 -65.78
N ASP A 244 30.36 -30.10 -66.01
CA ASP A 244 31.76 -29.77 -65.62
C ASP A 244 32.16 -30.13 -64.15
N ASP A 245 31.20 -30.21 -63.22
CA ASP A 245 31.43 -30.55 -61.80
C ASP A 245 30.58 -31.72 -61.25
N ALA A 246 29.88 -32.43 -62.14
CA ALA A 246 29.05 -33.62 -61.88
C ALA A 246 27.91 -33.42 -60.85
N ASP A 247 27.36 -32.20 -60.80
CA ASP A 247 26.10 -31.83 -60.17
C ASP A 247 24.89 -32.63 -60.71
N GLY A 248 24.85 -32.84 -62.03
CA GLY A 248 23.72 -33.43 -62.76
C GLY A 248 22.88 -32.44 -63.59
N ILE A 249 23.36 -31.21 -63.80
CA ILE A 249 22.77 -30.19 -64.67
C ILE A 249 23.76 -29.90 -65.81
N GLU A 250 23.29 -29.88 -67.06
CA GLU A 250 24.17 -29.60 -68.21
C GLU A 250 24.66 -28.14 -68.17
N ASP A 251 25.96 -27.85 -68.38
CA ASP A 251 26.56 -26.49 -68.23
C ASP A 251 25.82 -25.37 -69.00
N VAL A 252 25.16 -25.73 -70.10
CA VAL A 252 24.33 -24.83 -70.92
C VAL A 252 22.99 -24.43 -70.28
N ALA A 253 22.67 -25.01 -69.14
CA ALA A 253 21.48 -24.80 -68.32
C ALA A 253 21.80 -24.57 -66.83
N ASP A 254 23.05 -24.79 -66.42
CA ASP A 254 23.59 -24.51 -65.10
C ASP A 254 23.91 -23.01 -64.93
N ASN A 255 23.62 -22.44 -63.76
CA ASN A 255 24.00 -21.09 -63.36
C ASN A 255 25.31 -20.99 -62.56
N CYS A 256 25.85 -22.11 -62.07
CA CYS A 256 27.15 -22.23 -61.41
C CYS A 256 27.98 -23.39 -61.98
N ALA A 257 28.10 -23.46 -63.31
CA ALA A 257 28.74 -24.51 -64.12
C ALA A 257 30.21 -24.90 -63.81
N ARG A 258 30.81 -24.47 -62.69
CA ARG A 258 32.08 -24.96 -62.12
C ARG A 258 32.06 -25.00 -60.58
N THR A 259 30.89 -25.01 -59.93
CA THR A 259 30.71 -25.17 -58.46
C THR A 259 29.34 -25.78 -58.12
N ALA A 260 29.25 -27.10 -58.27
CA ALA A 260 28.09 -27.98 -58.08
C ALA A 260 27.01 -27.51 -57.09
N ASN A 261 25.84 -27.14 -57.63
CA ASN A 261 24.71 -26.58 -56.89
C ASN A 261 23.34 -27.17 -57.32
N PRO A 262 23.00 -28.47 -57.06
CA PRO A 262 21.86 -29.15 -57.72
C PRO A 262 20.44 -28.65 -57.37
N GLY A 263 20.35 -27.58 -56.58
CA GLY A 263 19.15 -26.80 -56.35
C GLY A 263 18.92 -25.67 -57.37
N GLN A 264 19.95 -25.23 -58.10
CA GLN A 264 19.93 -24.13 -59.07
C GLN A 264 19.32 -22.86 -58.46
N GLY A 265 19.89 -22.43 -57.34
CA GLY A 265 19.55 -21.22 -56.63
C GLY A 265 20.06 -19.97 -57.34
N ASN A 266 19.24 -18.93 -57.40
CA ASN A 266 19.52 -17.61 -57.95
C ASN A 266 18.44 -16.66 -57.40
N SER A 267 18.83 -15.76 -56.50
CA SER A 267 17.90 -14.98 -55.69
C SER A 267 17.50 -13.65 -56.35
N ASP A 268 18.39 -13.01 -57.11
CA ASP A 268 18.16 -11.73 -57.78
C ASP A 268 17.49 -11.84 -59.17
N GLY A 269 17.71 -12.93 -59.91
CA GLY A 269 17.27 -13.16 -61.29
C GLY A 269 18.30 -12.98 -62.42
N ASP A 270 19.61 -12.93 -62.13
CA ASP A 270 20.73 -12.68 -63.06
C ASP A 270 21.13 -13.91 -63.92
N ALA A 271 22.41 -14.26 -63.98
CA ALA A 271 23.07 -15.23 -64.85
C ALA A 271 24.09 -16.10 -64.09
N GLU A 272 24.59 -15.64 -62.94
CA GLU A 272 25.30 -16.45 -61.94
C GLU A 272 24.28 -17.09 -60.95
N GLY A 273 24.70 -17.69 -59.84
CA GLY A 273 23.78 -18.33 -58.88
C GLY A 273 24.30 -18.34 -57.44
N ASP A 274 23.43 -18.65 -56.47
CA ASP A 274 23.63 -18.52 -55.00
C ASP A 274 24.80 -19.35 -54.40
N VAL A 275 25.67 -19.92 -55.23
CA VAL A 275 26.81 -20.79 -54.86
C VAL A 275 28.11 -20.34 -55.54
N CYS A 276 28.02 -19.46 -56.53
CA CYS A 276 29.16 -18.95 -57.31
C CYS A 276 29.20 -17.42 -57.46
N ASP A 277 28.08 -16.72 -57.22
CA ASP A 277 28.08 -15.28 -57.02
C ASP A 277 28.74 -14.93 -55.66
N ALA A 278 28.77 -13.64 -55.32
CA ALA A 278 29.27 -13.09 -54.06
C ALA A 278 28.49 -11.83 -53.62
N ASP A 279 27.31 -11.61 -54.20
CA ASP A 279 26.30 -10.57 -53.89
C ASP A 279 24.95 -11.20 -54.33
N ASP A 280 24.62 -12.39 -53.78
CA ASP A 280 23.59 -13.35 -54.28
C ASP A 280 22.20 -12.74 -54.59
N ASP A 281 21.84 -11.64 -53.93
CA ASP A 281 20.59 -10.90 -54.13
C ASP A 281 20.71 -9.53 -54.84
N ASN A 282 21.95 -9.12 -55.11
CA ASN A 282 22.38 -7.91 -55.83
C ASN A 282 21.96 -6.56 -55.20
N ASP A 283 21.76 -6.48 -53.87
CA ASP A 283 21.55 -5.19 -53.19
C ASP A 283 22.80 -4.29 -53.18
N GLY A 284 24.00 -4.90 -53.24
CA GLY A 284 25.30 -4.23 -53.15
C GLY A 284 26.07 -4.46 -51.85
N VAL A 285 25.67 -5.44 -51.03
CA VAL A 285 26.41 -5.96 -49.88
C VAL A 285 26.84 -7.39 -50.19
N MET A 286 28.16 -7.62 -50.25
CA MET A 286 28.70 -8.97 -50.51
C MET A 286 28.32 -9.92 -49.35
N ASP A 287 27.83 -11.13 -49.62
CA ASP A 287 27.36 -12.12 -48.63
C ASP A 287 28.34 -12.42 -47.47
N VAL A 288 29.65 -12.33 -47.71
CA VAL A 288 30.69 -12.41 -46.67
C VAL A 288 30.64 -11.29 -45.60
N ALA A 289 29.78 -10.29 -45.78
CA ALA A 289 29.52 -9.18 -44.89
C ALA A 289 28.01 -8.85 -44.76
N ASP A 290 27.15 -9.68 -45.37
CA ASP A 290 25.70 -9.56 -45.35
C ASP A 290 25.10 -10.34 -44.17
N LEU A 291 23.98 -9.85 -43.63
CA LEU A 291 23.17 -10.50 -42.61
C LEU A 291 21.98 -11.28 -43.20
N CYS A 292 21.56 -10.91 -44.41
CA CYS A 292 20.46 -11.51 -45.17
C CYS A 292 20.81 -11.82 -46.64
N PRO A 293 21.88 -12.59 -46.95
CA PRO A 293 22.39 -12.83 -48.31
C PRO A 293 21.42 -13.11 -49.48
N LEU A 294 20.19 -13.55 -49.20
CA LEU A 294 19.21 -13.97 -50.22
C LEU A 294 17.95 -13.07 -50.25
N VAL A 295 17.97 -11.90 -49.59
CA VAL A 295 16.80 -11.02 -49.39
C VAL A 295 17.21 -9.52 -49.41
N PRO A 296 17.05 -8.81 -50.55
CA PRO A 296 17.67 -7.50 -50.76
C PRO A 296 17.33 -6.43 -49.73
N ASP A 297 18.34 -5.96 -49.01
CA ASP A 297 18.22 -5.21 -47.76
C ASP A 297 18.91 -3.83 -47.85
N SER A 298 20.19 -3.77 -48.22
CA SER A 298 21.12 -2.64 -48.41
C SER A 298 21.30 -1.65 -47.24
N ALA A 299 20.47 -1.78 -46.20
CA ALA A 299 20.48 -0.96 -44.99
C ALA A 299 21.17 -1.69 -43.82
N GLN A 300 21.20 -3.02 -43.88
CA GLN A 300 21.74 -3.98 -42.94
C GLN A 300 21.25 -3.68 -41.54
N THR A 301 19.92 -3.69 -41.39
CA THR A 301 19.29 -3.52 -40.08
C THR A 301 19.18 -4.87 -39.39
N ASN A 302 19.48 -4.84 -38.09
CA ASN A 302 19.56 -5.99 -37.21
C ASN A 302 19.30 -5.41 -35.82
N THR A 303 18.17 -5.79 -35.24
CA THR A 303 17.59 -5.10 -34.09
C THR A 303 18.05 -5.69 -32.75
N ASP A 304 18.18 -7.02 -32.64
CA ASP A 304 18.66 -7.69 -31.41
C ASP A 304 20.21 -7.70 -31.23
N GLY A 305 20.98 -7.71 -32.33
CA GLY A 305 22.44 -7.82 -32.35
C GLY A 305 23.04 -9.19 -32.73
N ASP A 306 22.27 -10.10 -33.32
CA ASP A 306 22.58 -11.51 -33.64
C ASP A 306 23.51 -11.68 -34.90
N ALA A 307 23.09 -12.51 -35.86
CA ALA A 307 23.82 -13.00 -37.02
C ALA A 307 22.96 -13.05 -38.29
N GLU A 308 21.63 -13.12 -38.14
CA GLU A 308 20.65 -12.84 -39.21
C GLU A 308 20.29 -11.32 -39.19
N GLY A 309 19.28 -10.85 -39.91
CA GLY A 309 18.92 -9.41 -39.95
C GLY A 309 17.45 -9.18 -40.28
N ASP A 310 16.93 -7.96 -40.06
CA ASP A 310 15.49 -7.65 -40.05
C ASP A 310 14.76 -7.90 -41.39
N ALA A 311 15.49 -8.25 -42.46
CA ALA A 311 14.92 -8.62 -43.76
C ALA A 311 14.68 -10.14 -43.92
N CYS A 312 15.33 -10.97 -43.10
CA CYS A 312 15.39 -12.42 -43.27
C CYS A 312 15.27 -13.24 -41.97
N ASP A 313 15.43 -12.60 -40.81
CA ASP A 313 14.99 -13.16 -39.53
C ASP A 313 13.46 -13.36 -39.54
N ALA A 314 12.94 -13.94 -38.47
CA ALA A 314 11.52 -14.10 -38.21
C ALA A 314 11.19 -13.92 -36.71
N ASP A 315 12.06 -13.24 -35.97
CA ASP A 315 11.97 -12.87 -34.54
C ASP A 315 12.93 -11.65 -34.33
N ASP A 316 12.78 -10.58 -35.13
CA ASP A 316 13.74 -9.45 -35.32
C ASP A 316 14.39 -8.86 -34.03
N ASP A 317 13.70 -8.92 -32.88
CA ASP A 317 14.19 -8.44 -31.58
C ASP A 317 14.50 -9.56 -30.54
N ASN A 318 14.25 -10.82 -30.93
CA ASN A 318 14.56 -12.05 -30.22
C ASN A 318 13.82 -12.24 -28.88
N ASP A 319 12.59 -11.72 -28.74
CA ASP A 319 11.74 -11.95 -27.56
C ASP A 319 11.20 -13.39 -27.46
N THR A 320 11.19 -14.14 -28.58
CA THR A 320 10.55 -15.45 -28.84
C THR A 320 9.12 -15.42 -29.40
N VAL A 321 8.63 -14.26 -29.86
CA VAL A 321 7.38 -14.07 -30.59
C VAL A 321 7.67 -13.57 -32.01
N ALA A 322 7.64 -14.50 -32.97
CA ALA A 322 7.86 -14.19 -34.38
C ALA A 322 6.98 -13.05 -34.92
N ASP A 323 7.59 -12.08 -35.61
CA ASP A 323 7.01 -10.80 -36.10
C ASP A 323 5.65 -10.93 -36.80
N GLY A 324 5.41 -12.00 -37.55
CA GLY A 324 4.10 -12.29 -38.14
C GLY A 324 2.95 -12.57 -37.14
N ALA A 325 3.24 -12.60 -35.84
CA ALA A 325 2.31 -12.74 -34.71
C ALA A 325 2.60 -11.76 -33.56
N ASP A 326 3.64 -10.94 -33.67
CA ASP A 326 4.06 -9.91 -32.73
C ASP A 326 3.26 -8.61 -32.95
N LEU A 327 3.07 -7.85 -31.86
CA LEU A 327 2.47 -6.51 -31.86
C LEU A 327 3.54 -5.40 -31.82
N CYS A 328 4.77 -5.74 -31.42
CA CYS A 328 5.93 -4.86 -31.34
C CYS A 328 7.22 -5.45 -31.95
N PRO A 329 7.25 -5.86 -33.25
CA PRO A 329 8.37 -6.55 -33.93
C PRO A 329 9.81 -6.02 -33.80
N LEU A 330 10.05 -4.87 -33.17
CA LEU A 330 11.36 -4.24 -33.04
C LEU A 330 11.65 -3.78 -31.59
N VAL A 331 10.84 -4.22 -30.61
CA VAL A 331 10.89 -3.80 -29.20
C VAL A 331 10.46 -4.94 -28.25
N ALA A 332 11.37 -5.88 -28.04
CA ALA A 332 11.16 -7.16 -27.34
C ALA A 332 10.25 -7.13 -26.10
N ASP A 333 9.03 -7.67 -26.22
CA ASP A 333 8.10 -7.97 -25.12
C ASP A 333 7.37 -9.32 -25.29
N ALA A 334 8.00 -10.38 -24.76
CA ALA A 334 7.42 -11.71 -24.73
C ALA A 334 6.13 -11.84 -23.87
N ALA A 335 5.64 -10.75 -23.25
CA ALA A 335 4.32 -10.71 -22.63
C ALA A 335 3.19 -10.37 -23.63
N GLN A 336 3.50 -9.62 -24.69
CA GLN A 336 2.59 -9.22 -25.77
C GLN A 336 1.33 -8.55 -25.21
N THR A 337 1.52 -7.54 -24.36
CA THR A 337 0.39 -6.76 -23.83
C THR A 337 -0.04 -5.67 -24.82
N ASN A 338 -1.35 -5.44 -24.87
CA ASN A 338 -2.04 -4.52 -25.76
C ASN A 338 -3.32 -4.15 -25.00
N THR A 339 -3.37 -2.92 -24.51
CA THR A 339 -4.35 -2.49 -23.52
C THR A 339 -5.63 -1.92 -24.14
N ASP A 340 -5.54 -1.22 -25.28
CA ASP A 340 -6.70 -0.64 -25.97
C ASP A 340 -7.43 -1.61 -26.95
N GLY A 341 -6.71 -2.56 -27.56
CA GLY A 341 -7.20 -3.49 -28.58
C GLY A 341 -6.82 -3.19 -30.05
N ASP A 342 -5.81 -2.37 -30.32
CA ASP A 342 -5.33 -1.91 -31.64
C ASP A 342 -4.49 -2.96 -32.41
N ALA A 343 -3.34 -2.57 -32.98
CA ALA A 343 -2.44 -3.34 -33.83
C ALA A 343 -0.97 -3.19 -33.42
N GLU A 344 -0.62 -2.12 -32.70
CA GLU A 344 0.65 -1.98 -31.94
C GLU A 344 0.46 -2.58 -30.53
N GLY A 345 1.47 -2.58 -29.66
CA GLY A 345 1.39 -3.14 -28.29
C GLY A 345 2.09 -2.26 -27.26
N ASP A 346 1.84 -2.49 -25.96
CA ASP A 346 2.25 -1.60 -24.85
C ASP A 346 3.79 -1.41 -24.72
N ALA A 347 4.59 -2.13 -25.50
CA ALA A 347 6.06 -1.98 -25.56
C ALA A 347 6.53 -0.99 -26.64
N CYS A 348 5.69 -0.68 -27.64
CA CYS A 348 6.04 0.08 -28.84
C CYS A 348 5.01 1.12 -29.28
N ASP A 349 3.78 1.07 -28.76
CA ASP A 349 2.85 2.20 -28.76
C ASP A 349 3.45 3.36 -27.92
N GLY A 350 2.73 4.47 -27.86
CA GLY A 350 3.03 5.62 -27.01
C GLY A 350 1.75 6.37 -26.62
N ASP A 351 0.64 5.65 -26.49
CA ASP A 351 -0.68 6.05 -25.97
C ASP A 351 -1.43 4.72 -25.61
N ASP A 352 -0.82 3.84 -24.78
CA ASP A 352 -1.17 2.38 -24.61
C ASP A 352 -2.68 2.06 -24.41
N ASP A 353 -3.46 2.98 -23.84
CA ASP A 353 -4.91 2.84 -23.62
C ASP A 353 -5.81 3.71 -24.54
N ASN A 354 -5.16 4.47 -25.44
CA ASN A 354 -5.72 5.36 -26.47
C ASN A 354 -6.61 6.50 -25.94
N ASP A 355 -6.32 6.97 -24.73
CA ASP A 355 -6.84 8.17 -24.06
C ASP A 355 -6.67 9.47 -24.90
N SER A 356 -5.58 9.57 -25.67
CA SER A 356 -4.97 10.79 -26.24
C SER A 356 -3.97 11.54 -25.32
N VAL A 357 -3.43 10.88 -24.29
CA VAL A 357 -2.32 11.35 -23.47
C VAL A 357 -1.24 10.27 -23.44
N ALA A 358 -0.22 10.45 -24.29
CA ALA A 358 0.95 9.59 -24.34
C ALA A 358 1.56 9.29 -22.96
N ASP A 359 1.75 8.01 -22.65
CA ASP A 359 2.21 7.39 -21.40
C ASP A 359 3.40 8.09 -20.72
N GLY A 360 4.39 8.55 -21.50
CA GLY A 360 5.50 9.38 -20.99
C GLY A 360 5.10 10.74 -20.37
N ALA A 361 3.82 11.10 -20.43
CA ALA A 361 3.19 12.27 -19.82
C ALA A 361 1.87 11.94 -19.08
N ASP A 362 1.44 10.68 -19.09
CA ASP A 362 0.25 10.16 -18.42
C ASP A 362 0.57 9.79 -16.95
N ASN A 363 -0.45 9.84 -16.10
CA ASN A 363 -0.42 9.31 -14.74
C ASN A 363 -1.19 7.98 -14.56
N CYS A 364 -1.95 7.52 -15.56
CA CYS A 364 -2.56 6.19 -15.61
C CYS A 364 -2.39 5.44 -16.95
N PRO A 365 -1.15 5.26 -17.49
CA PRO A 365 -0.86 4.70 -18.83
C PRO A 365 -1.68 3.51 -19.36
N LEU A 366 -2.28 2.69 -18.50
CA LEU A 366 -2.99 1.46 -18.87
C LEU A 366 -4.49 1.51 -18.49
N SER A 367 -5.08 2.69 -18.31
CA SER A 367 -6.44 2.90 -17.78
C SER A 367 -7.03 4.29 -18.10
N ALA A 368 -7.40 4.48 -19.38
CA ALA A 368 -7.76 5.75 -20.02
C ALA A 368 -8.52 6.77 -19.16
N ASN A 369 -7.88 7.90 -18.88
CA ASN A 369 -8.36 8.96 -17.99
C ASN A 369 -8.18 10.40 -18.56
N PRO A 370 -8.79 10.82 -19.71
CA PRO A 370 -8.32 11.96 -20.53
C PRO A 370 -8.40 13.37 -19.92
N THR A 371 -8.79 13.46 -18.66
CA THR A 371 -8.74 14.64 -17.81
C THR A 371 -7.48 14.73 -16.94
N GLN A 372 -6.68 13.66 -16.84
CA GLN A 372 -5.48 13.54 -16.01
C GLN A 372 -5.78 13.93 -14.55
N GLY A 373 -6.74 13.19 -13.98
CA GLY A 373 -7.18 13.34 -12.59
C GLY A 373 -6.12 12.83 -11.62
N ASN A 374 -5.89 13.57 -10.54
CA ASN A 374 -4.89 13.28 -9.49
C ASN A 374 -5.24 14.19 -8.29
N SER A 375 -5.91 13.62 -7.30
CA SER A 375 -6.55 14.40 -6.23
C SER A 375 -5.62 14.68 -5.04
N ASP A 376 -4.65 13.81 -4.77
CA ASP A 376 -3.68 13.95 -3.67
C ASP A 376 -2.34 14.64 -4.07
N GLY A 377 -1.90 14.49 -5.32
CA GLY A 377 -0.61 14.95 -5.83
C GLY A 377 0.46 13.85 -6.03
N ASP A 378 0.12 12.56 -6.05
CA ASP A 378 1.03 11.41 -6.25
C ASP A 378 1.51 11.26 -7.72
N ALA A 379 2.11 10.12 -8.06
CA ALA A 379 2.50 9.71 -9.41
C ALA A 379 1.38 8.96 -10.16
N ALA A 380 0.41 8.37 -9.47
CA ALA A 380 -0.78 7.77 -10.08
C ALA A 380 -1.86 8.84 -10.42
N GLY A 381 -3.08 8.40 -10.71
CA GLY A 381 -4.25 9.25 -10.93
C GLY A 381 -5.56 8.57 -10.56
N ASP A 382 -6.64 9.35 -10.52
CA ASP A 382 -7.99 9.01 -10.01
C ASP A 382 -8.73 7.84 -10.75
N VAL A 383 -8.01 7.04 -11.54
CA VAL A 383 -8.51 5.90 -12.32
C VAL A 383 -7.63 4.65 -12.15
N CYS A 384 -6.40 4.80 -11.63
CA CYS A 384 -5.42 3.74 -11.47
C CYS A 384 -4.72 3.70 -10.10
N ASP A 385 -4.93 4.70 -9.23
CA ASP A 385 -4.68 4.54 -7.80
C ASP A 385 -5.76 3.64 -7.16
N ALA A 386 -5.71 3.50 -5.84
CA ALA A 386 -6.69 2.78 -5.03
C ALA A 386 -6.87 3.44 -3.65
N ASP A 387 -6.50 4.71 -3.52
CA ASP A 387 -6.59 5.60 -2.35
C ASP A 387 -6.44 7.04 -2.91
N ASP A 388 -7.32 7.45 -3.84
CA ASP A 388 -7.16 8.63 -4.74
C ASP A 388 -6.84 9.98 -4.03
N ASP A 389 -7.22 10.14 -2.76
CA ASP A 389 -6.87 11.30 -1.92
C ASP A 389 -5.78 11.05 -0.86
N ASN A 390 -5.35 9.80 -0.70
CA ASN A 390 -4.29 9.33 0.20
C ASN A 390 -4.53 9.54 1.71
N ASP A 391 -5.78 9.56 2.17
CA ASP A 391 -6.09 9.57 3.60
C ASP A 391 -5.81 8.22 4.31
N GLY A 392 -5.82 7.11 3.56
CA GLY A 392 -5.65 5.75 4.04
C GLY A 392 -6.91 4.87 4.03
N VAL A 393 -8.02 5.36 3.47
CA VAL A 393 -9.23 4.59 3.14
C VAL A 393 -9.33 4.44 1.62
N THR A 394 -9.15 3.22 1.13
CA THR A 394 -9.27 2.94 -0.32
C THR A 394 -10.65 3.30 -0.86
N ASP A 395 -10.74 4.05 -1.96
CA ASP A 395 -11.96 4.53 -2.64
C ASP A 395 -13.10 3.50 -2.73
N SER A 396 -12.81 2.23 -2.98
CA SER A 396 -13.80 1.13 -2.95
C SER A 396 -14.52 0.88 -1.60
N ALA A 397 -14.10 1.55 -0.54
CA ALA A 397 -14.61 1.49 0.83
C ALA A 397 -14.74 2.88 1.50
N ASP A 398 -14.52 3.95 0.74
CA ASP A 398 -14.55 5.35 1.15
C ASP A 398 -15.92 5.99 0.84
N ASN A 399 -16.37 6.90 1.70
CA ASN A 399 -17.56 7.72 1.47
C ASN A 399 -17.27 9.09 0.83
N CYS A 400 -16.02 9.55 0.82
CA CYS A 400 -15.55 10.74 0.10
C CYS A 400 -14.27 10.53 -0.75
N PRO A 401 -14.23 9.58 -1.72
CA PRO A 401 -13.05 9.14 -2.51
C PRO A 401 -12.04 10.17 -3.05
N LEU A 402 -12.31 11.47 -3.05
CA LEU A 402 -11.45 12.52 -3.64
C LEU A 402 -11.19 13.68 -2.65
N VAL A 403 -11.54 13.52 -1.36
CA VAL A 403 -11.56 14.59 -0.33
C VAL A 403 -11.26 14.04 1.08
N MET A 404 -9.97 13.95 1.44
CA MET A 404 -9.45 13.31 2.67
C MET A 404 -10.36 13.44 3.93
N ASN A 405 -10.93 12.33 4.39
CA ASN A 405 -11.70 12.22 5.64
C ASN A 405 -11.46 10.88 6.39
N ALA A 406 -10.22 10.57 6.77
CA ALA A 406 -9.78 9.27 7.33
C ALA A 406 -10.46 8.78 8.62
N ALA A 407 -11.44 9.52 9.16
CA ALA A 407 -12.31 9.11 10.25
C ALA A 407 -13.72 8.68 9.79
N GLN A 408 -14.07 8.96 8.53
CA GLN A 408 -15.27 8.52 7.80
C GLN A 408 -16.55 8.91 8.53
N GLU A 409 -16.64 10.19 8.88
CA GLU A 409 -17.87 10.84 9.29
C GLU A 409 -18.92 10.82 8.15
N ASP A 410 -20.17 10.56 8.56
CA ASP A 410 -21.37 10.25 7.75
C ASP A 410 -22.56 10.48 8.69
N ALA A 411 -23.00 11.73 8.82
CA ALA A 411 -23.92 12.15 9.89
C ALA A 411 -25.37 11.62 9.73
N ASP A 412 -25.84 11.44 8.51
CA ASP A 412 -27.19 10.95 8.17
C ASP A 412 -27.26 9.43 7.86
N ALA A 413 -26.13 8.79 7.52
CA ALA A 413 -26.01 7.44 6.99
C ALA A 413 -26.58 7.21 5.57
N ASP A 414 -26.49 8.21 4.68
CA ASP A 414 -26.71 8.10 3.23
C ASP A 414 -25.61 7.26 2.56
N GLY A 415 -24.35 7.55 2.91
CA GLY A 415 -23.16 6.91 2.35
C GLY A 415 -22.26 7.81 1.49
N ALA A 416 -22.55 9.11 1.41
CA ALA A 416 -21.53 10.15 1.28
C ALA A 416 -20.89 10.42 2.67
N GLY A 417 -20.05 11.45 2.80
CA GLY A 417 -19.50 11.89 4.08
C GLY A 417 -19.45 13.41 4.22
N ASP A 418 -19.37 13.87 5.47
CA ASP A 418 -19.50 15.28 5.92
C ASP A 418 -18.50 16.29 5.31
N VAL A 419 -17.62 15.87 4.39
CA VAL A 419 -16.67 16.76 3.68
C VAL A 419 -16.92 16.84 2.17
N CYS A 420 -17.79 15.98 1.63
CA CYS A 420 -18.07 15.86 0.20
C CYS A 420 -19.57 15.79 -0.16
N ASP A 421 -20.46 15.63 0.82
CA ASP A 421 -21.87 15.97 0.65
C ASP A 421 -22.07 17.51 0.63
N ALA A 422 -23.34 17.94 0.60
CA ALA A 422 -23.78 19.34 0.60
C ALA A 422 -25.20 19.49 1.22
N ASP A 423 -25.56 18.58 2.12
CA ASP A 423 -26.80 18.46 2.92
C ASP A 423 -26.51 17.42 4.05
N ASP A 424 -25.42 17.59 4.84
CA ASP A 424 -24.79 16.52 5.68
C ASP A 424 -25.75 15.76 6.64
N ASP A 425 -26.87 16.36 7.06
CA ASP A 425 -27.89 15.74 7.92
C ASP A 425 -29.22 15.35 7.20
N ASN A 426 -29.26 15.57 5.88
CA ASN A 426 -30.36 15.31 4.93
C ASN A 426 -31.71 15.96 5.27
N ASP A 427 -31.73 17.10 5.98
CA ASP A 427 -32.98 17.81 6.26
C ASP A 427 -33.56 18.56 5.03
N GLY A 428 -32.71 18.87 4.05
CA GLY A 428 -33.04 19.62 2.83
C GLY A 428 -32.59 21.08 2.81
N ILE A 429 -31.72 21.48 3.75
CA ILE A 429 -30.95 22.72 3.74
C ILE A 429 -29.48 22.36 3.51
N GLN A 430 -28.78 23.16 2.71
CA GLN A 430 -27.37 22.91 2.41
C GLN A 430 -26.48 23.58 3.46
N ASP A 431 -25.56 22.85 4.07
CA ASP A 431 -24.54 23.26 5.07
C ASP A 431 -23.95 24.66 4.84
N GLY A 432 -23.60 25.01 3.60
CA GLY A 432 -23.15 26.37 3.22
C GLY A 432 -24.16 27.53 3.46
N GLY A 433 -25.37 27.21 3.93
CA GLY A 433 -26.42 28.12 4.40
C GLY A 433 -27.25 27.55 5.55
N ASP A 434 -26.72 26.54 6.25
CA ASP A 434 -27.32 25.89 7.41
C ASP A 434 -26.71 26.44 8.72
N ASN A 435 -27.50 26.57 9.78
CA ASN A 435 -27.02 26.97 11.11
C ASN A 435 -26.69 25.80 12.06
N CYS A 436 -26.99 24.56 11.67
CA CYS A 436 -26.72 23.34 12.42
C CYS A 436 -26.21 22.11 11.63
N ALA A 437 -26.11 22.15 10.30
CA ALA A 437 -25.44 21.23 9.33
C ALA A 437 -25.35 19.71 9.61
N LEU A 438 -24.91 19.28 10.80
CA LEU A 438 -24.79 17.89 11.25
C LEU A 438 -25.96 17.45 12.18
N ILE A 439 -27.01 18.28 12.35
CA ILE A 439 -28.13 18.04 13.29
C ILE A 439 -29.45 18.62 12.73
N ALA A 440 -30.13 17.81 11.91
CA ALA A 440 -31.33 18.15 11.13
C ALA A 440 -32.36 19.02 11.86
N ASN A 441 -32.54 20.27 11.42
CA ASN A 441 -33.31 21.30 12.10
C ASN A 441 -34.13 22.25 11.19
N ALA A 442 -34.56 21.81 10.00
CA ALA A 442 -35.18 22.50 8.84
C ALA A 442 -36.18 23.67 9.03
N GLY A 443 -36.56 24.02 10.26
CA GLY A 443 -37.11 25.33 10.60
C GLY A 443 -36.04 26.43 10.64
N GLN A 444 -34.76 26.08 10.82
CA GLN A 444 -33.60 26.98 10.94
C GLN A 444 -33.84 28.05 12.01
N GLU A 445 -34.31 27.60 13.18
CA GLU A 445 -34.40 28.42 14.38
C GLU A 445 -33.00 28.80 14.91
N ASP A 446 -32.85 30.08 15.24
CA ASP A 446 -31.68 30.75 15.82
C ASP A 446 -32.26 31.91 16.66
N LEU A 447 -32.14 31.80 17.99
CA LEU A 447 -32.83 32.65 18.96
C LEU A 447 -32.03 33.91 19.34
N ASP A 448 -30.72 33.80 19.55
CA ASP A 448 -29.85 34.91 19.96
C ASP A 448 -29.28 35.71 18.75
N THR A 449 -29.20 35.08 17.57
CA THR A 449 -28.65 35.58 16.29
C THR A 449 -27.12 35.68 16.18
N ASP A 450 -26.39 34.81 16.88
CA ASP A 450 -24.97 34.48 16.70
C ASP A 450 -24.67 33.85 15.33
N GLY A 451 -25.51 32.90 14.89
CA GLY A 451 -25.38 32.15 13.64
C GLY A 451 -25.28 30.63 13.79
N ILE A 452 -25.20 30.10 15.02
CA ILE A 452 -25.50 28.71 15.38
C ILE A 452 -27.02 28.56 15.60
N GLY A 453 -27.61 27.39 15.35
CA GLY A 453 -29.05 27.16 15.54
C GLY A 453 -29.45 26.50 16.87
N ASP A 454 -30.71 26.72 17.28
CA ASP A 454 -31.36 26.17 18.49
C ASP A 454 -31.26 24.62 18.66
N ALA A 455 -30.84 23.89 17.64
CA ALA A 455 -30.71 22.43 17.65
C ALA A 455 -29.29 21.91 17.97
N CYS A 456 -28.28 22.78 17.83
CA CYS A 456 -26.87 22.45 17.94
C CYS A 456 -26.07 23.44 18.82
N ASP A 457 -26.71 24.52 19.27
CA ASP A 457 -26.13 25.45 20.25
C ASP A 457 -26.05 24.82 21.66
N ASP A 458 -25.04 25.27 22.41
CA ASP A 458 -24.79 24.96 23.82
C ASP A 458 -25.17 26.15 24.74
N ASP A 459 -25.60 27.31 24.22
CA ASP A 459 -25.92 28.58 24.94
C ASP A 459 -27.13 29.30 24.29
N THR A 460 -28.27 28.58 24.11
CA THR A 460 -29.35 28.89 23.13
C THR A 460 -29.95 30.33 23.15
N ASP A 461 -29.78 31.13 24.21
CA ASP A 461 -30.23 32.53 24.26
C ASP A 461 -29.12 33.59 24.39
N GLY A 462 -27.85 33.17 24.32
CA GLY A 462 -26.69 34.03 24.20
C GLY A 462 -26.30 34.79 25.47
N ASP A 463 -26.77 34.36 26.66
CA ASP A 463 -26.47 35.05 27.91
C ASP A 463 -25.08 34.74 28.50
N GLY A 464 -24.50 33.60 28.14
CA GLY A 464 -23.21 33.12 28.64
C GLY A 464 -23.30 32.00 29.69
N VAL A 465 -24.47 31.40 29.89
CA VAL A 465 -24.70 30.22 30.74
C VAL A 465 -25.19 29.06 29.87
N LEU A 466 -24.36 28.03 29.77
CA LEU A 466 -24.65 26.91 28.87
C LEU A 466 -25.95 26.16 29.21
N ASP A 467 -26.68 25.76 28.18
CA ASP A 467 -27.92 24.96 28.13
C ASP A 467 -28.08 23.89 29.24
N PRO A 468 -27.05 23.09 29.62
CA PRO A 468 -27.16 22.06 30.66
C PRO A 468 -27.03 22.57 32.10
N ALA A 469 -26.72 23.85 32.29
CA ALA A 469 -26.53 24.52 33.57
C ALA A 469 -27.46 25.74 33.75
N ASP A 470 -28.14 26.16 32.69
CA ASP A 470 -29.11 27.24 32.63
C ASP A 470 -30.51 26.81 33.10
N ASN A 471 -31.13 27.59 33.98
CA ASN A 471 -32.51 27.40 34.45
C ASN A 471 -33.60 28.07 33.58
N CYS A 472 -33.25 28.87 32.56
CA CYS A 472 -34.21 29.50 31.65
C CYS A 472 -34.05 29.22 30.13
N ARG A 473 -32.86 28.89 29.61
CA ARG A 473 -32.51 28.34 28.27
C ARG A 473 -32.87 29.17 27.02
N ARG A 474 -34.04 29.82 27.02
CA ARG A 474 -34.62 30.55 25.88
C ARG A 474 -35.12 31.94 26.30
N ALA A 475 -34.56 32.48 27.40
CA ALA A 475 -34.97 33.70 28.08
C ALA A 475 -33.82 34.31 28.92
N ALA A 476 -32.70 34.66 28.27
CA ALA A 476 -31.44 35.22 28.80
C ALA A 476 -31.50 35.88 30.18
N ASN A 477 -30.94 35.21 31.19
CA ASN A 477 -31.08 35.53 32.61
C ASN A 477 -29.78 35.41 33.46
N SER A 478 -28.58 35.42 32.85
CA SER A 478 -27.18 35.24 33.31
C SER A 478 -26.76 35.48 34.77
N GLY A 479 -27.59 36.12 35.59
CA GLY A 479 -27.52 36.04 37.06
C GLY A 479 -27.96 34.68 37.62
N GLN A 480 -28.77 33.90 36.88
CA GLN A 480 -29.34 32.61 37.29
C GLN A 480 -30.04 32.73 38.65
N GLU A 481 -30.97 33.69 38.74
CA GLU A 481 -31.87 33.81 39.88
C GLU A 481 -32.93 32.70 39.80
N ASP A 482 -33.19 32.11 40.97
CA ASP A 482 -34.07 30.97 41.26
C ASP A 482 -34.46 31.13 42.73
N LEU A 483 -35.59 31.81 42.96
CA LEU A 483 -35.98 32.29 44.29
C LEU A 483 -36.70 31.22 45.14
N ASP A 484 -37.54 30.37 44.54
CA ASP A 484 -38.22 29.26 45.25
C ASP A 484 -37.39 27.95 45.30
N THR A 485 -36.44 27.74 44.37
CA THR A 485 -35.56 26.57 44.21
C THR A 485 -36.18 25.29 43.62
N ASP A 486 -37.23 25.42 42.79
CA ASP A 486 -37.80 24.41 41.91
C ASP A 486 -36.83 23.97 40.78
N GLY A 487 -36.19 24.95 40.12
CA GLY A 487 -35.24 24.74 39.02
C GLY A 487 -35.65 25.31 37.65
N GLU A 488 -36.83 25.91 37.52
CA GLU A 488 -37.05 27.03 36.58
C GLU A 488 -36.38 28.31 37.17
N GLY A 489 -36.51 29.48 36.55
CA GLY A 489 -35.84 30.70 37.03
C GLY A 489 -36.65 31.97 36.88
N ASP A 490 -36.36 32.99 37.69
CA ASP A 490 -37.10 34.26 37.86
C ASP A 490 -37.32 35.11 36.57
N THR A 491 -36.88 34.63 35.41
CA THR A 491 -37.04 35.29 34.09
C THR A 491 -37.93 34.49 33.13
N CYS A 492 -38.17 33.21 33.43
CA CYS A 492 -38.99 32.28 32.65
C CYS A 492 -40.15 31.67 33.46
N ASP A 493 -40.02 31.60 34.79
CA ASP A 493 -41.09 31.25 35.73
C ASP A 493 -42.24 32.28 35.67
N VAL A 494 -43.32 31.95 36.35
CA VAL A 494 -44.56 32.70 36.46
C VAL A 494 -45.04 32.87 37.91
N ASP A 495 -44.37 32.25 38.89
CA ASP A 495 -44.74 32.18 40.33
C ASP A 495 -43.45 32.30 41.18
N ASP A 496 -42.73 33.42 41.04
CA ASP A 496 -41.32 33.70 41.46
C ASP A 496 -40.90 33.13 42.84
N ASP A 497 -41.81 33.06 43.82
CA ASP A 497 -41.53 32.59 45.19
C ASP A 497 -42.26 31.31 45.63
N GLY A 498 -42.95 30.66 44.69
CA GLY A 498 -43.52 29.32 44.84
C GLY A 498 -44.74 29.22 45.76
N ASP A 499 -45.42 30.33 46.09
CA ASP A 499 -46.60 30.30 46.98
C ASP A 499 -47.86 29.71 46.31
N GLY A 500 -47.94 29.78 44.99
CA GLY A 500 -49.09 29.37 44.19
C GLY A 500 -49.96 30.53 43.67
N VAL A 501 -49.43 31.77 43.68
CA VAL A 501 -50.07 32.98 43.17
C VAL A 501 -49.10 33.68 42.21
N ALA A 502 -49.17 33.28 40.94
CA ALA A 502 -48.38 33.87 39.86
C ALA A 502 -48.25 35.41 39.88
N ASP A 503 -47.03 35.94 39.73
CA ASP A 503 -46.59 37.32 40.04
C ASP A 503 -47.54 38.43 39.55
N THR A 504 -48.12 38.22 38.36
CA THR A 504 -49.05 39.16 37.71
C THR A 504 -50.36 39.38 38.49
N ALA A 505 -50.61 38.57 39.52
CA ALA A 505 -51.75 38.64 40.43
C ALA A 505 -51.36 38.75 41.92
N ASP A 506 -50.06 38.68 42.24
CA ASP A 506 -49.52 38.73 43.59
C ASP A 506 -49.30 40.18 44.06
N ASN A 507 -49.54 40.45 45.35
CA ASN A 507 -49.18 41.70 46.02
C ASN A 507 -47.80 41.71 46.69
N CYS A 508 -47.09 40.57 46.81
CA CYS A 508 -45.73 40.42 47.32
C CYS A 508 -44.87 39.41 46.53
N ALA A 509 -44.87 39.49 45.19
CA ALA A 509 -44.26 38.57 44.20
C ALA A 509 -42.76 38.16 44.32
N ARG A 510 -42.09 38.36 45.46
CA ARG A 510 -40.78 37.79 45.82
C ARG A 510 -40.69 37.43 47.32
N VAL A 511 -41.83 37.29 48.01
CA VAL A 511 -41.99 37.02 49.45
C VAL A 511 -43.30 36.23 49.73
N ALA A 512 -43.28 34.94 49.44
CA ALA A 512 -44.41 34.00 49.51
C ALA A 512 -45.47 34.26 50.60
N ASN A 513 -46.68 34.65 50.20
CA ASN A 513 -47.72 35.18 51.10
C ASN A 513 -49.17 34.74 50.82
N SER A 514 -49.40 33.66 50.06
CA SER A 514 -50.60 33.01 49.49
C SER A 514 -52.01 33.27 50.06
N SER A 515 -52.13 33.79 51.28
CA SER A 515 -53.29 34.49 51.79
C SER A 515 -53.57 35.85 51.12
N GLN A 516 -52.58 36.47 50.45
CA GLN A 516 -52.73 37.71 49.68
C GLN A 516 -53.39 38.84 50.49
N THR A 517 -52.96 38.99 51.75
CA THR A 517 -53.49 40.00 52.67
C THR A 517 -52.79 41.33 52.49
N ASN A 518 -53.54 42.40 52.73
CA ASN A 518 -53.10 43.78 52.76
C ASN A 518 -54.09 44.50 53.69
N THR A 519 -53.60 45.04 54.80
CA THR A 519 -54.39 45.51 55.93
C THR A 519 -54.84 46.97 55.79
N ASP A 520 -53.99 47.86 55.27
CA ASP A 520 -54.30 49.29 55.06
C ASP A 520 -54.93 49.60 53.67
N ALA A 521 -54.70 48.71 52.69
CA ALA A 521 -55.02 48.80 51.27
C ALA A 521 -54.25 49.87 50.45
N ASP A 522 -52.96 50.12 50.73
CA ASP A 522 -52.10 51.00 49.91
C ASP A 522 -51.50 50.35 48.63
N ALA A 523 -50.32 50.77 48.20
CA ALA A 523 -49.66 50.40 46.95
C ALA A 523 -48.20 49.90 47.13
N ASN A 524 -47.72 49.66 48.35
CA ASN A 524 -46.37 49.15 48.57
C ASN A 524 -46.30 47.62 48.43
N GLY A 525 -47.36 46.90 48.77
CA GLY A 525 -47.47 45.45 48.55
C GLY A 525 -48.67 44.79 49.24
N GLY A 526 -48.38 43.78 50.05
CA GLY A 526 -49.25 43.19 51.07
C GLY A 526 -48.48 42.96 52.36
N ASP A 527 -49.13 42.42 53.40
CA ASP A 527 -48.58 42.38 54.78
C ASP A 527 -47.26 41.58 54.93
N ALA A 528 -46.87 40.81 53.91
CA ALA A 528 -45.60 40.07 53.92
C ALA A 528 -44.40 40.89 53.41
N CYS A 529 -44.64 42.01 52.76
CA CYS A 529 -43.62 42.84 52.11
C CYS A 529 -43.77 44.35 52.36
N ASP A 530 -44.87 44.80 52.98
CA ASP A 530 -44.93 46.09 53.66
C ASP A 530 -44.15 46.04 54.99
N PRO A 531 -43.56 47.17 55.46
CA PRO A 531 -43.03 47.31 56.82
C PRO A 531 -43.82 48.25 57.74
N ASP A 532 -45.04 48.69 57.37
CA ASP A 532 -45.94 49.56 58.15
C ASP A 532 -47.41 49.11 57.91
N ASP A 533 -47.73 47.85 58.27
CA ASP A 533 -48.94 47.08 57.87
C ASP A 533 -50.30 47.82 58.01
N ASP A 534 -50.45 48.77 58.93
CA ASP A 534 -51.68 49.57 59.13
C ASP A 534 -51.53 51.08 58.86
N ASN A 535 -50.34 51.53 58.46
CA ASN A 535 -49.99 52.88 58.04
C ASN A 535 -50.20 53.97 59.13
N ASP A 536 -50.04 53.62 60.42
CA ASP A 536 -50.01 54.61 61.51
C ASP A 536 -48.75 55.49 61.49
N GLY A 537 -47.65 54.96 60.93
CA GLY A 537 -46.32 55.57 60.89
C GLY A 537 -45.31 54.99 61.88
N VAL A 538 -45.64 53.89 62.55
CA VAL A 538 -44.75 53.06 63.38
C VAL A 538 -44.59 51.69 62.74
N LEU A 539 -43.42 51.47 62.12
CA LEU A 539 -43.08 50.17 61.50
C LEU A 539 -43.30 49.00 62.46
N ASP A 540 -43.92 47.91 61.99
CA ASP A 540 -44.37 46.75 62.79
C ASP A 540 -43.29 46.11 63.69
N ALA A 541 -42.01 46.19 63.29
CA ALA A 541 -40.88 45.77 64.13
C ALA A 541 -40.65 46.62 65.41
N ALA A 542 -41.40 47.71 65.58
CA ALA A 542 -41.38 48.64 66.71
C ALA A 542 -42.78 48.97 67.27
N ASP A 543 -43.84 48.48 66.63
CA ASP A 543 -45.24 48.69 67.00
C ASP A 543 -45.71 47.68 68.07
N GLY A 544 -46.56 48.13 68.99
CA GLY A 544 -47.31 47.28 69.92
C GLY A 544 -48.57 46.63 69.32
N CYS A 545 -49.15 47.21 68.28
CA CYS A 545 -50.38 46.78 67.61
C CYS A 545 -50.32 46.76 66.06
N PRO A 546 -49.36 46.07 65.40
CA PRO A 546 -49.10 46.07 63.93
C PRO A 546 -50.23 46.01 62.90
N LEU A 547 -51.49 45.78 63.31
CA LEU A 547 -52.65 45.61 62.42
C LEU A 547 -53.84 46.50 62.87
N VAL A 548 -53.61 47.41 63.83
CA VAL A 548 -54.64 48.20 64.55
C VAL A 548 -54.10 49.58 64.99
N SER A 549 -53.79 50.42 64.00
CA SER A 549 -53.32 51.81 64.06
C SER A 549 -53.45 52.54 65.41
N ASP A 550 -52.34 52.67 66.14
CA ASP A 550 -52.18 53.50 67.34
C ASP A 550 -50.88 54.35 67.30
N PRO A 551 -50.90 55.52 66.64
CA PRO A 551 -49.73 56.41 66.60
C PRO A 551 -49.31 56.97 67.97
N ALA A 552 -50.05 56.68 69.05
CA ALA A 552 -49.69 57.06 70.41
C ALA A 552 -48.89 55.97 71.14
N GLN A 553 -48.99 54.70 70.70
CA GLN A 553 -48.30 53.53 71.25
C GLN A 553 -48.48 53.43 72.76
N THR A 554 -49.72 53.49 73.24
CA THR A 554 -49.99 53.41 74.67
C THR A 554 -50.07 51.96 75.14
N ASN A 555 -49.52 51.70 76.32
CA ASN A 555 -49.53 50.42 77.00
C ASN A 555 -49.58 50.73 78.50
N THR A 556 -50.70 50.43 79.13
CA THR A 556 -51.06 50.95 80.46
C THR A 556 -50.57 50.06 81.60
N ASP A 557 -50.61 48.73 81.45
CA ASP A 557 -50.16 47.77 82.46
C ASP A 557 -48.63 47.46 82.42
N GLY A 558 -48.02 47.55 81.24
CA GLY A 558 -46.62 47.22 80.98
C GLY A 558 -46.34 45.78 80.49
N ASP A 559 -47.31 45.00 80.01
CA ASP A 559 -47.09 43.59 79.61
C ASP A 559 -46.53 43.35 78.19
N THR A 560 -46.91 42.27 77.52
CA THR A 560 -46.38 41.78 76.25
C THR A 560 -47.46 41.34 75.24
N ASN A 561 -48.73 41.63 75.48
CA ASN A 561 -49.82 41.24 74.57
C ASN A 561 -50.02 42.27 73.43
N GLY A 562 -49.77 43.56 73.68
CA GLY A 562 -49.76 44.61 72.66
C GLY A 562 -49.62 46.02 73.23
N GLY A 563 -50.31 46.98 72.62
CA GLY A 563 -50.71 48.25 73.24
C GLY A 563 -52.23 48.27 73.53
N ASP A 564 -52.71 49.32 74.20
CA ASP A 564 -54.09 49.51 74.67
C ASP A 564 -55.15 49.48 73.53
N ALA A 565 -54.70 49.59 72.27
CA ALA A 565 -55.54 49.51 71.07
C ALA A 565 -55.82 48.07 70.60
N CYS A 566 -55.02 47.09 71.04
CA CYS A 566 -55.13 45.68 70.65
C CYS A 566 -55.07 44.69 71.82
N ASP A 567 -54.81 45.14 73.05
CA ASP A 567 -55.10 44.37 74.26
C ASP A 567 -56.61 44.31 74.57
N LEU A 568 -56.99 43.63 75.65
CA LEU A 568 -58.37 43.36 76.05
C LEU A 568 -58.63 43.58 77.56
N ASP A 569 -57.60 43.98 78.31
CA ASP A 569 -57.53 44.04 79.79
C ASP A 569 -56.46 45.10 80.16
N ASP A 570 -56.68 46.37 79.77
CA ASP A 570 -55.68 47.46 79.72
C ASP A 570 -54.88 47.69 81.04
N ASP A 571 -55.42 47.29 82.20
CA ASP A 571 -54.74 47.43 83.52
C ASP A 571 -54.38 46.10 84.22
N ASN A 572 -54.74 44.96 83.62
CA ASN A 572 -54.42 43.59 84.07
C ASN A 572 -54.99 43.20 85.45
N ASP A 573 -56.18 43.71 85.82
CA ASP A 573 -56.89 43.28 87.03
C ASP A 573 -57.76 42.02 86.88
N PHE A 574 -57.87 41.51 85.64
CA PHE A 574 -58.67 40.37 85.18
C PHE A 574 -60.16 40.66 84.89
N ILE A 575 -60.57 41.93 84.78
CA ILE A 575 -61.86 42.37 84.23
C ILE A 575 -61.64 42.96 82.83
N PRO A 576 -62.00 42.26 81.74
CA PRO A 576 -61.75 42.75 80.38
C PRO A 576 -62.52 44.05 80.06
N ASP A 577 -61.82 45.05 79.52
CA ASP A 577 -62.25 46.40 79.11
C ASP A 577 -63.75 46.60 78.83
N SER A 578 -64.30 45.67 78.04
CA SER A 578 -65.69 45.63 77.60
C SER A 578 -66.75 45.61 78.71
N ILE A 579 -66.34 45.34 79.96
CA ILE A 579 -67.20 45.23 81.14
C ILE A 579 -66.60 45.89 82.40
N ASP A 580 -65.46 46.58 82.29
CA ASP A 580 -64.78 47.22 83.41
C ASP A 580 -65.28 48.66 83.63
N ASN A 581 -65.64 49.02 84.87
CA ASN A 581 -65.98 50.39 85.25
C ASN A 581 -64.78 51.31 85.60
N CYS A 582 -63.53 50.84 85.57
CA CYS A 582 -62.33 51.68 85.72
C CYS A 582 -61.18 51.52 84.69
N ARG A 583 -61.22 50.58 83.73
CA ARG A 583 -60.32 50.26 82.56
C ARG A 583 -58.79 50.46 82.66
N LEU A 584 -58.33 51.57 83.22
CA LEU A 584 -56.93 51.99 83.33
C LEU A 584 -56.46 52.09 84.80
N VAL A 585 -57.25 51.59 85.77
CA VAL A 585 -57.08 51.77 87.22
C VAL A 585 -57.62 50.56 88.03
N VAL A 586 -56.85 49.47 88.05
CA VAL A 586 -57.03 48.20 88.79
C VAL A 586 -58.04 48.28 89.95
N ASN A 587 -59.27 47.82 89.75
CA ASN A 587 -60.40 48.03 90.67
C ASN A 587 -61.20 46.77 91.09
N SER A 588 -60.80 45.58 90.63
CA SER A 588 -61.40 44.21 90.57
C SER A 588 -62.49 43.75 91.58
N GLY A 589 -62.78 44.52 92.62
CA GLY A 589 -64.05 44.49 93.34
C GLY A 589 -65.22 45.09 92.56
N GLN A 590 -64.99 45.95 91.56
CA GLN A 590 -66.01 46.61 90.72
C GLN A 590 -67.11 47.24 91.57
N ALA A 591 -66.68 48.06 92.55
CA ALA A 591 -67.58 48.88 93.35
C ALA A 591 -67.98 50.14 92.55
N ASP A 592 -69.18 50.64 92.86
CA ASP A 592 -69.91 51.72 92.18
C ASP A 592 -71.00 52.14 93.17
N ALA A 593 -70.71 53.15 94.01
CA ALA A 593 -71.54 53.48 95.17
C ALA A 593 -72.78 54.34 94.85
N ASP A 594 -72.71 55.24 93.87
CA ASP A 594 -73.86 56.03 93.39
C ASP A 594 -74.65 55.35 92.24
N GLY A 595 -73.99 54.53 91.41
CA GLY A 595 -74.55 53.85 90.24
C GLY A 595 -74.32 54.53 88.88
N ASP A 596 -73.38 55.48 88.75
CA ASP A 596 -73.01 56.20 87.52
C ASP A 596 -72.35 55.30 86.46
N SER A 597 -71.69 54.22 86.88
CA SER A 597 -70.84 53.31 86.08
C SER A 597 -69.41 53.79 85.79
N ALA A 598 -68.91 54.82 86.48
CA ALA A 598 -67.56 54.78 87.03
C ALA A 598 -67.47 53.74 88.17
N GLY A 599 -66.32 53.63 88.84
CA GLY A 599 -66.19 52.87 90.08
C GLY A 599 -65.32 53.59 91.10
N ASP A 600 -65.55 53.36 92.39
CA ASP A 600 -64.95 54.13 93.50
C ASP A 600 -63.41 54.39 93.33
N PRO A 601 -62.58 53.43 92.85
CA PRO A 601 -61.14 53.67 92.69
C PRO A 601 -60.74 54.63 91.56
N CYS A 602 -61.66 55.02 90.68
CA CYS A 602 -61.44 55.96 89.56
C CYS A 602 -62.44 57.13 89.50
N ASP A 603 -63.45 57.16 90.36
CA ASP A 603 -64.28 58.36 90.58
C ASP A 603 -63.61 59.33 91.60
N THR A 604 -64.33 60.37 92.00
CA THR A 604 -63.90 61.51 92.82
C THR A 604 -65.01 62.16 93.65
N ASP A 605 -66.23 61.60 93.61
CA ASP A 605 -67.45 62.01 94.31
C ASP A 605 -68.29 60.71 94.52
N ASP A 606 -67.69 59.68 95.14
CA ASP A 606 -68.12 58.26 95.08
C ASP A 606 -69.64 58.00 95.35
N ASP A 607 -70.30 58.84 96.16
CA ASP A 607 -71.75 58.75 96.47
C ASP A 607 -72.63 59.86 95.84
N ASN A 608 -72.00 60.76 95.07
CA ASN A 608 -72.59 61.83 94.28
C ASN A 608 -73.44 62.83 95.08
N ASP A 609 -73.08 63.08 96.34
CA ASP A 609 -73.70 64.11 97.19
C ASP A 609 -73.29 65.55 96.81
N THR A 610 -72.24 65.68 95.97
CA THR A 610 -71.53 66.89 95.52
C THR A 610 -70.38 67.40 96.40
N ILE A 611 -69.96 66.62 97.40
CA ILE A 611 -68.76 66.81 98.21
C ILE A 611 -67.75 65.70 97.89
N LEU A 612 -66.79 66.00 97.00
CA LEU A 612 -65.66 65.11 96.67
C LEU A 612 -65.07 64.42 97.92
N ASP A 613 -64.89 63.10 97.88
CA ASP A 613 -64.46 62.19 98.97
C ASP A 613 -63.25 62.68 99.78
N VAL A 614 -62.34 63.43 99.17
CA VAL A 614 -61.20 64.11 99.84
C VAL A 614 -61.60 65.19 100.85
N ALA A 615 -62.89 65.54 100.93
CA ALA A 615 -63.47 66.57 101.77
C ALA A 615 -64.75 66.13 102.54
N ASP A 616 -65.28 64.94 102.26
CA ASP A 616 -66.47 64.35 102.88
C ASP A 616 -66.13 63.60 104.20
N ASN A 617 -67.07 63.58 105.15
CA ASN A 617 -67.04 62.75 106.36
C ASN A 617 -67.85 61.43 106.25
N CYS A 618 -68.61 61.21 105.17
CA CYS A 618 -69.25 59.93 104.83
C CYS A 618 -69.04 59.45 103.36
N PRO A 619 -67.81 59.42 102.78
CA PRO A 619 -67.54 59.23 101.33
C PRO A 619 -68.28 58.20 100.48
N LEU A 620 -69.00 57.23 101.07
CA LEU A 620 -69.71 56.15 100.38
C LEU A 620 -71.21 56.15 100.72
N GLN A 621 -71.75 57.24 101.28
CA GLN A 621 -73.12 57.33 101.75
C GLN A 621 -73.64 58.78 101.96
N ALA A 622 -74.06 59.39 100.85
CA ALA A 622 -74.41 60.80 100.66
C ALA A 622 -74.88 61.57 101.91
N SER A 623 -74.10 62.58 102.30
CA SER A 623 -74.28 63.37 103.53
C SER A 623 -74.21 64.91 103.32
N PRO A 624 -75.09 65.55 102.50
CA PRO A 624 -74.86 66.93 102.00
C PRO A 624 -74.89 68.06 103.03
N ASP A 625 -75.17 67.77 104.31
CA ASP A 625 -75.08 68.72 105.42
C ASP A 625 -73.86 68.52 106.33
N GLN A 626 -73.07 67.44 106.13
CA GLN A 626 -71.80 67.15 106.80
C GLN A 626 -71.92 67.25 108.33
N THR A 627 -73.01 66.70 108.86
CA THR A 627 -73.29 66.67 110.30
C THR A 627 -72.32 65.73 111.02
N ASP A 628 -71.70 66.23 112.09
CA ASP A 628 -70.64 65.60 112.89
C ASP A 628 -70.86 66.09 114.33
N SER A 629 -71.59 65.30 115.13
CA SER A 629 -72.15 65.71 116.42
C SER A 629 -71.17 65.56 117.60
N ASP A 630 -70.21 64.63 117.54
CA ASP A 630 -69.14 64.47 118.56
C ASP A 630 -67.81 65.18 118.20
N ALA A 631 -67.60 65.49 116.91
CA ALA A 631 -66.39 66.08 116.29
C ALA A 631 -65.19 65.13 116.06
N ASP A 632 -65.42 63.83 115.87
CA ASP A 632 -64.44 62.81 115.45
C ASP A 632 -63.94 63.01 114.01
N ARG A 633 -64.83 63.40 113.09
CA ARG A 633 -64.74 63.42 111.60
C ARG A 633 -65.30 62.20 110.84
N GLN A 634 -66.03 61.31 111.48
CA GLN A 634 -67.13 60.60 110.80
C GLN A 634 -68.36 61.54 110.71
N GLY A 635 -69.44 61.16 110.02
CA GLY A 635 -70.69 61.92 110.02
C GLY A 635 -71.87 61.14 110.59
N ASP A 636 -72.85 61.85 111.19
CA ASP A 636 -74.01 61.33 111.94
C ASP A 636 -74.91 60.33 111.17
N ILE A 637 -74.71 60.21 109.85
CA ILE A 637 -75.42 59.28 108.98
C ILE A 637 -74.63 57.99 108.71
N CYS A 638 -73.32 57.98 108.93
CA CYS A 638 -72.40 56.86 108.70
C CYS A 638 -71.58 56.44 109.94
N ASP A 639 -71.68 57.16 111.06
CA ASP A 639 -71.28 56.69 112.40
C ASP A 639 -72.37 55.78 113.04
N ILE A 640 -72.15 55.39 114.30
CA ILE A 640 -72.92 54.39 115.06
C ILE A 640 -73.14 54.76 116.55
N ASP A 641 -72.58 55.88 117.01
CA ASP A 641 -72.54 56.38 118.41
C ASP A 641 -72.48 57.94 118.35
N ASP A 642 -73.48 58.59 117.72
CA ASP A 642 -73.46 59.99 117.24
C ASP A 642 -72.99 61.07 118.25
N ASP A 643 -73.19 60.86 119.56
CA ASP A 643 -72.75 61.79 120.61
C ASP A 643 -71.54 61.30 121.44
N ALA A 644 -71.02 60.13 121.08
CA ALA A 644 -69.88 59.43 121.65
C ALA A 644 -69.91 59.24 123.18
N ASP A 645 -71.10 59.21 123.81
CA ASP A 645 -71.18 58.79 125.21
C ASP A 645 -70.78 57.32 125.39
N GLY A 646 -70.92 56.49 124.35
CA GLY A 646 -70.61 55.07 124.35
C GLY A 646 -71.85 54.20 124.54
N VAL A 647 -72.96 54.60 123.92
CA VAL A 647 -74.23 53.88 123.78
C VAL A 647 -74.65 54.03 122.32
N LEU A 648 -74.58 52.93 121.56
CA LEU A 648 -74.86 52.95 120.13
C LEU A 648 -76.29 53.41 119.84
N ASP A 649 -76.47 54.33 118.89
CA ASP A 649 -77.73 54.95 118.45
C ASP A 649 -78.97 54.04 118.48
N THR A 650 -78.80 52.81 118.00
CA THR A 650 -79.86 51.80 117.88
C THR A 650 -80.51 51.39 119.21
N VAL A 651 -79.92 51.80 120.34
CA VAL A 651 -80.40 51.59 121.71
C VAL A 651 -80.28 52.84 122.58
N ASP A 652 -80.01 54.01 121.99
CA ASP A 652 -79.87 55.27 122.70
C ASP A 652 -81.21 56.05 122.72
N ASN A 653 -81.69 56.45 123.90
CA ASN A 653 -82.94 57.21 124.05
C ASN A 653 -82.77 58.74 123.90
N CYS A 654 -81.56 59.25 123.65
CA CYS A 654 -81.26 60.64 123.30
C CYS A 654 -80.31 60.88 122.10
N ARG A 655 -79.60 59.88 121.54
CA ARG A 655 -78.72 59.83 120.32
C ARG A 655 -77.74 60.99 120.05
N LEU A 656 -78.20 62.24 120.09
CA LEU A 656 -77.47 63.47 119.79
C LEU A 656 -77.16 64.29 121.07
N LEU A 657 -77.25 63.68 122.26
CA LEU A 657 -77.07 64.36 123.54
C LEU A 657 -76.72 63.39 124.68
N ALA A 658 -75.41 63.15 124.83
CA ALA A 658 -74.79 62.21 125.76
C ALA A 658 -75.45 62.13 127.15
N ASN A 659 -76.13 61.02 127.44
CA ASN A 659 -76.95 60.86 128.65
C ASN A 659 -76.74 59.54 129.44
N ARG A 660 -75.91 58.62 128.92
CA ARG A 660 -75.27 57.37 129.37
C ARG A 660 -75.93 56.48 130.44
N GLU A 661 -76.50 57.07 131.48
CA GLU A 661 -77.32 56.35 132.44
C GLU A 661 -78.69 55.96 131.85
N GLN A 662 -79.04 56.50 130.66
CA GLN A 662 -80.20 56.07 129.83
C GLN A 662 -81.49 56.01 130.65
N LEU A 663 -81.74 57.07 131.42
CA LEU A 663 -82.93 57.21 132.25
C LEU A 663 -84.10 57.66 131.38
N ASP A 664 -85.23 57.00 131.58
CA ASP A 664 -86.53 57.21 130.97
C ASP A 664 -87.54 56.95 132.10
N THR A 665 -88.41 57.93 132.39
CA THR A 665 -89.21 57.97 133.62
C THR A 665 -90.67 57.59 133.39
N ASP A 666 -91.27 57.92 132.24
CA ASP A 666 -92.62 57.49 131.85
C ASP A 666 -92.64 56.17 131.04
N ALA A 667 -91.50 55.79 130.45
CA ALA A 667 -91.26 54.66 129.53
C ALA A 667 -91.72 54.84 128.07
N ASP A 668 -91.75 56.07 127.54
CA ASP A 668 -92.04 56.39 126.13
C ASP A 668 -90.87 56.11 125.14
N ASN A 669 -89.65 55.90 125.65
CA ASN A 669 -88.37 55.73 124.94
C ASN A 669 -87.68 57.03 124.45
N GLN A 670 -88.16 58.21 124.86
CA GLN A 670 -87.35 59.43 125.00
C GLN A 670 -86.59 59.38 126.35
N GLY A 671 -85.35 59.87 126.41
CA GLY A 671 -84.60 59.95 127.66
C GLY A 671 -84.77 61.27 128.40
N ASN A 672 -84.74 61.25 129.74
CA ASN A 672 -84.86 62.43 130.63
C ASN A 672 -83.84 63.57 130.36
N ALA A 673 -82.86 63.37 129.49
CA ALA A 673 -81.90 64.40 129.09
C ALA A 673 -82.32 65.20 127.85
N CYS A 674 -83.25 64.66 127.05
CA CYS A 674 -83.75 65.22 125.79
C CYS A 674 -85.28 65.32 125.73
N ASP A 675 -86.01 64.70 126.65
CA ASP A 675 -87.41 65.01 126.92
C ASP A 675 -87.57 66.43 127.50
N ILE A 676 -88.82 66.87 127.59
CA ILE A 676 -89.28 68.15 128.10
C ILE A 676 -90.51 68.00 129.03
N ASP A 677 -91.08 66.80 129.18
CA ASP A 677 -92.29 66.46 129.97
C ASP A 677 -92.05 65.08 130.65
N ASP A 678 -91.02 65.01 131.50
CA ASP A 678 -90.33 63.80 132.03
C ASP A 678 -91.23 62.67 132.63
N ASP A 679 -92.49 62.95 132.98
CA ASP A 679 -93.48 61.96 133.45
C ASP A 679 -94.79 61.92 132.64
N ASN A 680 -94.86 62.71 131.57
CA ASN A 680 -95.90 62.75 130.55
C ASN A 680 -97.32 63.07 131.08
N ASP A 681 -97.42 63.88 132.15
CA ASP A 681 -98.71 64.39 132.63
C ASP A 681 -99.31 65.51 131.75
N SER A 682 -98.54 66.00 130.76
CA SER A 682 -98.79 67.15 129.87
C SER A 682 -98.41 68.53 130.44
N VAL A 683 -97.56 68.58 131.47
CA VAL A 683 -96.95 69.79 132.02
C VAL A 683 -95.43 69.68 132.02
N THR A 684 -94.81 70.06 130.90
CA THR A 684 -93.35 70.20 130.78
C THR A 684 -92.59 70.66 132.03
N ASP A 685 -91.52 69.96 132.42
CA ASP A 685 -90.74 70.06 133.67
C ASP A 685 -90.51 71.51 134.16
N THR A 686 -90.14 72.39 133.23
CA THR A 686 -89.87 73.82 133.49
C THR A 686 -91.06 74.61 134.05
N ARG A 687 -92.25 74.01 134.09
CA ARG A 687 -93.52 74.57 134.57
C ARG A 687 -94.25 73.65 135.55
N ASP A 688 -93.69 72.47 135.83
CA ASP A 688 -94.24 71.50 136.77
C ASP A 688 -93.62 71.66 138.16
N ASN A 689 -94.44 71.44 139.18
CA ASN A 689 -94.04 71.39 140.58
C ASN A 689 -93.76 69.95 141.09
N CYS A 690 -93.90 68.92 140.25
CA CYS A 690 -93.49 67.52 140.51
C CYS A 690 -92.84 66.76 139.30
N PRO A 691 -91.77 67.25 138.63
CA PRO A 691 -91.30 66.79 137.29
C PRO A 691 -90.85 65.33 137.06
N LEU A 692 -91.21 64.38 137.91
CA LEU A 692 -90.91 62.95 137.81
C LEU A 692 -92.07 62.10 138.41
N VAL A 693 -93.23 62.71 138.71
CA VAL A 693 -94.37 62.13 139.43
C VAL A 693 -95.69 62.82 139.00
N GLY A 694 -96.19 62.46 137.82
CA GLY A 694 -97.25 63.18 137.10
C GLY A 694 -98.49 63.55 137.90
N ASN A 695 -98.84 64.85 137.87
CA ASN A 695 -99.78 65.50 138.77
C ASN A 695 -100.69 66.57 138.12
N GLY A 696 -100.81 66.59 136.78
CA GLY A 696 -101.15 67.70 135.85
C GLY A 696 -102.38 68.58 136.09
N THR A 697 -103.05 68.42 137.22
CA THR A 697 -103.81 69.49 137.88
C THR A 697 -102.93 70.59 138.51
N GLN A 698 -101.65 70.31 138.80
CA GLN A 698 -100.71 71.29 139.39
C GLN A 698 -101.23 71.93 140.69
N GLU A 699 -101.85 71.11 141.56
CA GLU A 699 -102.31 71.57 142.87
C GLU A 699 -101.13 71.64 143.86
N ASP A 700 -101.04 72.78 144.55
CA ASP A 700 -100.06 73.14 145.58
C ASP A 700 -100.88 73.78 146.71
N GLY A 701 -101.17 73.00 147.75
CA GLY A 701 -102.11 73.36 148.82
C GLY A 701 -101.56 74.38 149.83
N ASP A 702 -100.24 74.47 149.95
CA ASP A 702 -99.49 75.25 150.95
C ASP A 702 -98.91 76.56 150.35
N GLY A 703 -98.49 76.52 149.08
CA GLY A 703 -97.97 77.63 148.29
C GLY A 703 -96.43 77.74 148.27
N ASP A 704 -95.72 76.66 148.55
CA ASP A 704 -94.26 76.55 148.63
C ASP A 704 -93.59 76.41 147.25
N GLY A 705 -94.29 75.83 146.27
CA GLY A 705 -93.81 75.61 144.90
C GLY A 705 -93.46 74.15 144.56
N ILE A 706 -93.69 73.20 145.46
CA ILE A 706 -93.72 71.74 145.20
C ILE A 706 -95.19 71.28 145.16
N GLY A 707 -95.55 70.32 144.30
CA GLY A 707 -96.93 69.86 144.15
C GLY A 707 -97.37 68.79 145.16
N ASP A 708 -98.67 68.75 145.45
CA ASP A 708 -99.29 67.84 146.43
C ASP A 708 -99.04 66.34 146.15
N ALA A 709 -98.66 65.98 144.91
CA ALA A 709 -98.35 64.61 144.50
C ALA A 709 -96.94 64.13 144.86
N CYS A 710 -95.99 65.06 145.07
CA CYS A 710 -94.58 64.76 145.34
C CYS A 710 -94.04 65.42 146.62
N ASP A 711 -94.73 66.40 147.21
CA ASP A 711 -94.39 66.91 148.54
C ASP A 711 -94.63 65.84 149.64
N PRO A 712 -93.63 65.48 150.45
CA PRO A 712 -93.79 64.54 151.55
C PRO A 712 -94.33 65.16 152.86
N VAL A 713 -94.79 66.42 152.89
CA VAL A 713 -95.18 67.12 154.13
C VAL A 713 -96.70 67.09 154.39
N ASP A 714 -97.56 67.07 153.37
CA ASP A 714 -99.04 67.19 153.55
C ASP A 714 -99.81 65.88 153.91
N ASP A 715 -99.15 64.85 154.48
CA ASP A 715 -99.83 63.66 155.05
C ASP A 715 -100.50 63.97 156.41
N ASP A 716 -101.57 64.77 156.42
CA ASP A 716 -102.38 65.05 157.63
C ASP A 716 -103.31 63.87 158.03
N GLY A 717 -102.78 62.64 158.02
CA GLY A 717 -103.31 61.52 158.84
C GLY A 717 -103.52 60.14 158.18
N GLY A 718 -102.64 59.69 157.29
CA GLY A 718 -102.78 58.44 156.49
C GLY A 718 -102.27 57.14 157.15
N GLY A 719 -100.98 56.82 156.98
CA GLY A 719 -100.32 55.69 157.65
C GLY A 719 -100.01 54.40 156.84
N GLY A 720 -98.92 54.41 156.06
CA GLY A 720 -97.80 53.46 156.19
C GLY A 720 -97.69 52.17 155.34
N GLY A 721 -96.50 51.96 154.71
CA GLY A 721 -95.80 50.66 154.79
C GLY A 721 -95.13 49.99 153.54
N CYS A 722 -93.90 50.39 153.21
CA CYS A 722 -92.73 49.56 152.78
C CYS A 722 -92.77 48.44 151.66
N CYS A 723 -92.04 48.69 150.55
CA CYS A 723 -90.86 47.97 149.97
C CYS A 723 -90.82 46.42 149.62
N SER A 724 -90.23 46.03 148.45
CA SER A 724 -88.93 45.25 148.29
C SER A 724 -88.68 44.24 147.09
N THR A 725 -87.70 44.52 146.20
CA THR A 725 -86.52 43.69 145.67
C THR A 725 -86.56 42.38 144.77
N GLY A 726 -85.76 42.30 143.65
CA GLY A 726 -84.58 41.35 143.47
C GLY A 726 -84.25 40.39 142.23
N LYS A 727 -83.23 40.71 141.36
CA LYS A 727 -82.03 39.94 140.75
C LYS A 727 -81.99 38.69 139.76
N SER A 728 -81.05 38.71 138.74
CA SER A 728 -79.99 37.69 138.25
C SER A 728 -79.89 37.06 136.77
N SER A 729 -78.66 36.81 136.19
CA SER A 729 -78.21 36.39 134.76
C SER A 729 -76.81 35.62 134.70
N PRO A 730 -75.91 35.40 133.63
CA PRO A 730 -75.83 35.43 132.09
C PRO A 730 -74.85 34.36 131.31
N ALA A 731 -74.47 34.57 130.00
CA ALA A 731 -73.28 34.09 129.13
C ALA A 731 -73.15 32.63 128.48
N GLY A 732 -72.31 32.23 127.43
CA GLY A 732 -71.36 32.81 126.38
C GLY A 732 -70.40 31.80 125.55
N SER A 733 -69.72 32.22 124.42
CA SER A 733 -68.50 31.63 123.65
C SER A 733 -68.58 30.44 122.59
N LEU A 734 -67.66 30.04 121.61
CA LEU A 734 -66.46 30.55 120.79
C LEU A 734 -65.86 29.47 119.74
N LEU A 735 -65.12 29.79 118.60
CA LEU A 735 -64.44 28.81 117.61
C LEU A 735 -63.26 29.33 116.64
N LEU A 736 -62.58 28.53 115.73
CA LEU A 736 -61.39 28.88 114.80
C LEU A 736 -60.88 27.79 113.72
N VAL A 737 -60.15 28.10 112.57
CA VAL A 737 -59.06 27.31 111.75
C VAL A 737 -58.83 27.64 110.20
N ALA A 738 -57.60 27.49 109.57
CA ALA A 738 -57.24 27.58 108.07
C ALA A 738 -55.80 27.07 107.57
N LEU A 739 -55.44 26.85 106.24
CA LEU A 739 -54.02 26.61 105.64
C LEU A 739 -53.77 26.48 104.05
N VAL A 740 -52.52 26.14 103.54
CA VAL A 740 -51.79 26.49 102.23
C VAL A 740 -51.04 25.33 101.42
N GLY A 741 -50.64 25.46 100.09
CA GLY A 741 -49.34 24.87 99.55
C GLY A 741 -48.98 24.48 98.05
N LEU A 742 -48.13 25.29 97.34
CA LEU A 742 -46.93 25.08 96.44
C LEU A 742 -46.70 24.10 95.20
N MET A 743 -46.31 24.70 94.04
CA MET A 743 -45.16 24.46 93.07
C MET A 743 -44.91 23.08 92.35
N THR A 744 -44.07 22.84 91.29
CA THR A 744 -42.84 23.49 90.67
C THR A 744 -42.58 23.08 89.16
N VAL A 745 -41.46 23.50 88.49
CA VAL A 745 -41.25 23.54 86.99
C VAL A 745 -39.91 22.95 86.40
N ARG A 746 -39.92 22.37 85.15
CA ARG A 746 -38.78 22.02 84.20
C ARG A 746 -39.33 21.61 82.78
N ARG A 747 -38.73 21.67 81.55
CA ARG A 747 -37.43 22.07 80.88
C ARG A 747 -36.23 21.03 80.93
N ARG A 748 -35.39 20.69 79.90
CA ARG A 748 -34.87 21.42 78.67
C ARG A 748 -34.05 20.60 77.58
N ARG A 749 -34.18 20.96 76.28
CA ARG A 749 -33.18 21.21 75.16
C ARG A 749 -32.19 20.16 74.51
N ARG A 750 -32.21 20.12 73.14
CA ARG A 750 -31.10 20.31 72.12
C ARG A 750 -30.02 19.23 71.83
N ASP A 751 -29.29 19.20 70.69
CA ASP A 751 -29.20 20.02 69.43
C ASP A 751 -28.62 19.16 68.25
N ALA A 752 -28.95 19.50 66.98
CA ALA A 752 -28.20 19.37 65.67
C ALA A 752 -27.51 18.02 65.24
N LEU A 753 -27.13 17.73 63.98
CA LEU A 753 -26.69 18.51 62.80
C LEU A 753 -26.61 17.61 61.51
N ASN A 754 -26.66 18.18 60.29
CA ASN A 754 -26.37 17.57 58.95
C ASN A 754 -27.34 16.46 58.41
N ALA A 755 -27.56 16.29 57.10
CA ALA A 755 -26.77 16.74 55.93
C ALA A 755 -27.63 16.99 54.67
N ARG A 756 -27.05 17.77 53.73
CA ARG A 756 -27.67 18.42 52.56
C ARG A 756 -28.65 19.50 53.03
#